data_AF-C6IYC8-F1
#
_entry.id   AF-C6IYC8-F1
#
_cell.length_a   1.000
_cell.length_b   1.000
_cell.length_c   1.000
_cell.angle_alpha   90.00
_cell.angle_beta   90.00
_cell.angle_gamma   90.00
#
_symmetry.space_group_name_H-M   'P 1'
#
loop_
_entity.id
_entity.type
_entity.pdbx_description
1 polymer ?
#
loop_
_entity_poly.entity_id
_entity_poly.type
_entity_poly.pdbx_seq_one_letter_code
_entity_poly.pdbx_strand_id
1 'polypeptide(L)'
;MSKGKANAWRKKWLGFLLAGALVVTGLPGWAPQAAAQPADLTVDVSRAGAGAQLNAVSNSGEALLQIAAAPLSVAEAIAKGNSGEAVEVDGIIVGHATGSLTADFEAPFGNDFNFLIADTAGEQDKTKLIDVQIPSSFRAEFGLQSNPDLIGKSVIVSGSLAAYNNFAGLKSVTAISLWDQPGDPGEDPGEEPGEDPGEDPGQDPDPGDIPQLPDGTGKKVLFDNAHGQTAGAADWVIDGGFSDFADGLRAAGFTVESLERPMPYTFGETAITYEALEPYDVFVIPEANIPFKAAEQEALEQYVENGGAVFFISDHYNADRNKNRWDASEVFNGYRRGAYENPAKGMTTEEANSPAMQGVNSSDWLADNFGVRFRYNALGDVNATDIVSPSQSFGITAGVDAVAMHAGSTVAILDPQKAKGLVYVPTGVPAWGNAVDEGVYNGGGRAEGPYAAIAKLGLGKAAFIGDSSPVEDATPKYVREENGQKKTTYDGFKEVDDGLFLVQTVKWLAYDENYTSFDQVPGLVLDTPTALDADEEPAATTEPQPEPWAQPAPGYKWYDPATFKPGSYGSSQAPETEPTFAFVHQAQLPSQQEFQIRVTADGLTPGQTVSDLRVGIYLAGGEQIARFKNADGSWSDYNYSPAFSLTGDALGHASKDLTVQLKPGVTASSANLRLKKGSANELTKQVEIANVDAEPLPGDHPPVPESSTIAAAREAAEGTVVTVQGVITSEPGVFGGQGFYLQDETGGIYVFQTAAGYHAGDLIRISATRTLYNGEVELENPVLIEKLGTAPLPQPQVQDAVTEANQGQMITLTNVVVQDVVAATPAGSLEFNAVREDGSSTRVRFDGRTGVTMDSFLALYPEGTRVNISGIASVYRGTYQLKPLALAHVVPSATEADLTAPVTERDVAGVEGADVYNPMEVTVALYAEDQGGSGLERTEYRVNGGEWIQYAEPFTLSNDGKYTIEYRSVDRAGNEEAPNTLYINVDRLAPEVTFTGDYQVLQVAPSVPFNIAVNDAVSGPKSTAYRLDGRSITGVAEIVPFSLSVGTHKLTVQATDAAGHTASVEFTFQVTINIAHLDELVDLGKDHGYFLTHGTAASLQAQITSLQKAKTPLERDIRLKALKITISVQSGLTMKQSFANLMLEDLEYIGGVAA
;
A
#
# COMPACT_ATOMS: atom_id res chain seq x y z
N MET A 1 -25.52 70.33 7.18
CA MET A 1 -26.77 69.61 6.85
C MET A 1 -26.39 68.58 5.78
N SER A 2 -26.47 67.25 5.95
CA SER A 2 -27.60 66.38 6.36
C SER A 2 -28.72 66.37 5.30
N LYS A 3 -29.19 65.26 4.69
CA LYS A 3 -29.02 63.79 4.86
C LYS A 3 -28.89 63.15 3.43
N GLY A 4 -28.63 61.86 3.16
CA GLY A 4 -28.33 60.65 3.95
C GLY A 4 -29.19 59.41 3.56
N LYS A 5 -28.58 58.21 3.51
CA LYS A 5 -29.18 56.83 3.64
C LYS A 5 -30.17 56.32 2.55
N ALA A 6 -30.29 55.02 2.23
CA ALA A 6 -29.49 53.80 2.56
C ALA A 6 -29.90 52.52 1.76
N ASN A 7 -29.00 51.52 1.76
CA ASN A 7 -29.17 50.04 1.77
C ASN A 7 -30.03 49.25 0.74
N ALA A 8 -29.32 48.56 -0.17
CA ALA A 8 -29.16 47.08 -0.32
C ALA A 8 -30.19 46.05 0.22
N TRP A 9 -30.33 44.91 -0.50
CA TRP A 9 -30.38 43.49 -0.04
C TRP A 9 -30.68 42.53 -1.23
N ARG A 10 -29.96 41.42 -1.49
CA ARG A 10 -30.10 40.01 -1.01
C ARG A 10 -29.02 39.16 -1.76
N LYS A 11 -28.65 37.90 -1.45
CA LYS A 11 -29.41 36.72 -0.94
C LYS A 11 -28.42 35.63 -0.41
N LYS A 12 -28.67 35.03 0.75
CA LYS A 12 -28.27 33.66 1.17
C LYS A 12 -29.39 33.08 2.06
N TRP A 13 -29.41 31.77 2.27
CA TRP A 13 -30.40 31.00 3.06
C TRP A 13 -29.64 30.11 4.07
N LEU A 14 -30.19 29.70 5.23
CA LEU A 14 -31.34 30.12 6.04
C LEU A 14 -31.17 29.44 7.44
N GLY A 15 -31.50 30.03 8.60
CA GLY A 15 -31.97 31.39 8.89
C GLY A 15 -32.73 31.56 10.22
N PHE A 16 -32.44 30.74 11.24
CA PHE A 16 -33.19 30.66 12.53
C PHE A 16 -32.23 30.78 13.73
N LEU A 17 -32.61 31.24 14.94
CA LEU A 17 -33.81 31.97 15.41
C LEU A 17 -33.47 32.78 16.70
N LEU A 18 -34.46 33.54 17.18
CA LEU A 18 -34.72 34.14 18.51
C LEU A 18 -33.79 33.84 19.73
N ALA A 19 -33.55 34.77 20.67
CA ALA A 19 -33.88 36.20 20.80
C ALA A 19 -32.98 36.86 21.88
N GLY A 20 -32.90 38.20 21.96
CA GLY A 20 -31.98 38.90 22.88
C GLY A 20 -32.58 40.06 23.68
N ALA A 21 -31.82 40.53 24.68
CA ALA A 21 -32.06 41.73 25.48
C ALA A 21 -30.72 42.40 25.85
N LEU A 22 -30.74 43.69 26.19
CA LEU A 22 -29.56 44.54 26.42
C LEU A 22 -29.62 45.21 27.81
N VAL A 23 -28.46 45.58 28.38
CA VAL A 23 -28.18 46.88 29.08
C VAL A 23 -26.72 46.93 29.56
N VAL A 24 -26.19 48.11 29.91
CA VAL A 24 -24.76 48.49 29.99
C VAL A 24 -24.41 49.19 31.32
N THR A 25 -23.17 49.03 31.84
CA THR A 25 -22.27 50.01 32.56
C THR A 25 -21.18 49.24 33.37
N GLY A 26 -19.96 49.73 33.66
CA GLY A 26 -19.27 50.99 33.31
C GLY A 26 -17.77 51.03 33.72
N LEU A 27 -17.01 51.96 33.10
CA LEU A 27 -15.55 52.28 33.12
C LEU A 27 -14.98 52.86 34.46
N PRO A 28 -13.70 53.35 34.61
CA PRO A 28 -12.34 53.03 34.05
C PRO A 28 -11.16 53.08 35.10
N GLY A 29 -9.86 52.99 34.71
CA GLY A 29 -8.72 53.49 35.54
C GLY A 29 -7.26 53.27 35.04
N TRP A 30 -6.42 54.32 35.09
CA TRP A 30 -5.02 54.49 34.57
C TRP A 30 -3.83 53.72 35.23
N ALA A 31 -2.63 53.84 34.62
CA ALA A 31 -1.25 53.54 35.12
C ALA A 31 -0.49 54.88 35.47
N PRO A 32 0.85 55.00 35.71
CA PRO A 32 1.99 54.03 35.74
C PRO A 32 3.08 54.24 36.85
N GLN A 33 4.19 53.47 36.75
CA GLN A 33 5.61 53.74 37.16
C GLN A 33 6.07 54.03 38.62
N ALA A 34 7.00 53.14 39.07
CA ALA A 34 8.35 53.42 39.62
C ALA A 34 8.65 53.78 41.11
N ALA A 35 9.75 53.16 41.59
CA ALA A 35 10.78 53.62 42.55
C ALA A 35 10.63 53.50 44.11
N ALA A 36 11.45 52.59 44.65
CA ALA A 36 12.32 52.72 45.85
C ALA A 36 11.78 52.63 47.32
N GLN A 37 12.67 52.02 48.14
CA GLN A 37 12.67 51.82 49.61
C GLN A 37 12.94 53.14 50.40
N PRO A 38 12.67 53.25 51.73
CA PRO A 38 13.24 52.40 52.80
C PRO A 38 12.33 52.07 54.01
N ALA A 39 12.92 51.52 55.08
CA ALA A 39 12.26 50.95 56.27
C ALA A 39 12.43 51.78 57.56
N ASP A 40 11.68 51.44 58.63
CA ASP A 40 12.18 51.46 60.02
C ASP A 40 11.38 50.51 60.96
N LEU A 41 11.81 50.39 62.23
CA LEU A 41 11.57 49.32 63.23
C LEU A 41 10.36 49.51 64.19
N THR A 42 9.99 48.47 64.96
CA THR A 42 9.47 48.60 66.36
C THR A 42 9.62 47.32 67.23
N VAL A 43 9.66 47.47 68.57
CA VAL A 43 10.28 46.57 69.60
C VAL A 43 9.58 46.76 70.98
N ASP A 44 9.45 45.84 71.96
CA ASP A 44 9.65 44.36 72.11
C ASP A 44 8.58 43.80 73.12
N VAL A 45 8.65 43.31 74.39
CA VAL A 45 9.67 42.94 75.42
C VAL A 45 9.10 41.95 76.48
N SER A 46 9.37 40.63 76.42
CA SER A 46 9.45 39.73 77.62
C SER A 46 9.75 38.24 77.30
N ARG A 47 10.87 37.58 77.70
CA ARG A 47 11.47 37.26 79.04
C ARG A 47 10.92 35.98 79.70
N ALA A 48 11.69 35.10 80.37
CA ALA A 48 13.15 34.91 80.62
C ALA A 48 13.38 33.48 81.24
N GLY A 49 14.57 32.90 81.45
CA GLY A 49 15.99 33.26 81.17
C GLY A 49 17.01 32.46 82.03
N ALA A 50 18.32 32.66 81.79
CA ALA A 50 19.52 32.16 82.54
C ALA A 50 19.88 30.64 82.48
N GLY A 51 21.15 30.20 82.51
CA GLY A 51 22.44 30.93 82.37
C GLY A 51 23.71 30.17 82.84
N ALA A 52 24.92 30.65 82.42
CA ALA A 52 26.30 30.33 82.91
C ALA A 52 26.92 28.92 82.62
N GLN A 53 28.25 28.68 82.59
CA GLN A 53 29.49 29.49 82.32
C GLN A 53 30.76 28.60 82.08
N LEU A 54 31.67 29.04 81.18
CA LEU A 54 33.17 28.96 81.22
C LEU A 54 34.01 27.64 81.15
N ASN A 55 35.16 27.76 80.44
CA ASN A 55 36.51 27.15 80.63
C ASN A 55 36.90 25.70 80.18
N ALA A 56 37.41 25.59 78.94
CA ALA A 56 38.82 25.34 78.52
C ALA A 56 39.67 24.05 78.86
N VAL A 57 40.57 23.71 77.90
CA VAL A 57 41.88 22.97 77.98
C VAL A 57 41.97 21.44 77.68
N SER A 58 42.37 21.13 76.42
CA SER A 58 43.31 20.11 75.89
C SER A 58 43.24 18.57 76.14
N ASN A 59 43.76 17.85 75.12
CA ASN A 59 44.41 16.52 75.09
C ASN A 59 43.60 15.22 74.84
N SER A 60 43.65 14.78 73.57
CA SER A 60 44.04 13.43 73.09
C SER A 60 43.52 12.15 73.80
N GLY A 61 42.70 11.39 73.05
CA GLY A 61 42.40 9.97 73.25
C GLY A 61 41.80 9.40 71.95
N GLU A 62 42.02 8.12 71.64
CA GLU A 62 41.73 7.52 70.32
C GLU A 62 40.38 6.81 70.22
N ALA A 63 39.96 6.58 68.96
CA ALA A 63 39.04 5.54 68.47
C ALA A 63 37.58 5.48 68.96
N LEU A 64 36.65 5.58 68.00
CA LEU A 64 35.95 4.39 67.44
C LEU A 64 35.15 4.79 66.19
N LEU A 65 35.13 3.92 65.17
CA LEU A 65 34.13 3.97 64.10
C LEU A 65 32.87 3.21 64.55
N GLN A 66 31.72 3.54 63.96
CA GLN A 66 30.55 2.65 63.97
C GLN A 66 29.99 2.55 62.55
N ILE A 67 29.78 1.32 62.11
CA ILE A 67 29.38 0.93 60.74
C ILE A 67 27.87 0.70 60.74
N ALA A 68 27.18 1.10 59.66
CA ALA A 68 25.80 0.67 59.42
C ALA A 68 25.82 -0.76 58.86
N ALA A 69 24.98 -1.64 59.38
CA ALA A 69 24.90 -3.02 58.90
C ALA A 69 24.24 -3.08 57.51
N ALA A 70 24.62 -4.09 56.71
CA ALA A 70 23.93 -4.41 55.47
C ALA A 70 22.49 -4.91 55.74
N PRO A 71 21.57 -4.83 54.76
CA PRO A 71 20.29 -5.52 54.84
C PRO A 71 20.49 -7.03 54.98
N LEU A 72 19.51 -7.71 55.57
CA LEU A 72 19.47 -9.16 55.71
C LEU A 72 18.90 -9.82 54.46
N SER A 73 19.32 -11.04 54.16
CA SER A 73 18.59 -11.93 53.26
C SER A 73 17.22 -12.33 53.86
N VAL A 74 16.28 -12.77 53.02
CA VAL A 74 14.98 -13.30 53.48
C VAL A 74 15.18 -14.53 54.37
N ALA A 75 16.02 -15.48 53.97
CA ALA A 75 16.39 -16.63 54.81
C ALA A 75 17.04 -16.22 56.15
N GLU A 76 17.88 -15.19 56.18
CA GLU A 76 18.47 -14.68 57.44
C GLU A 76 17.42 -14.03 58.35
N ALA A 77 16.52 -13.24 57.77
CA ALA A 77 15.38 -12.64 58.47
C ALA A 77 14.41 -13.70 59.01
N ILE A 78 14.17 -14.78 58.27
CA ILE A 78 13.40 -15.96 58.73
C ILE A 78 14.15 -16.69 59.86
N ALA A 79 15.48 -16.85 59.76
CA ALA A 79 16.29 -17.49 60.79
C ALA A 79 16.36 -16.70 62.11
N LYS A 80 16.31 -15.36 62.06
CA LYS A 80 16.05 -14.51 63.24
C LYS A 80 14.64 -14.68 63.81
N GLY A 81 13.69 -15.05 62.96
CA GLY A 81 12.29 -15.24 63.30
C GLY A 81 11.57 -13.94 63.68
N ASN A 82 10.35 -14.09 64.19
CA ASN A 82 9.45 -12.97 64.55
C ASN A 82 9.87 -12.30 65.88
N SER A 83 11.10 -11.77 65.92
CA SER A 83 11.81 -11.29 67.11
C SER A 83 11.35 -9.91 67.62
N GLY A 84 10.66 -9.12 66.79
CA GLY A 84 10.37 -7.71 67.02
C GLY A 84 11.57 -6.79 66.78
N GLU A 85 12.69 -7.30 66.26
CA GLU A 85 13.84 -6.50 65.84
C GLU A 85 13.49 -5.64 64.60
N ALA A 86 13.94 -4.38 64.61
CA ALA A 86 13.86 -3.52 63.43
C ALA A 86 15.06 -3.81 62.52
N VAL A 87 14.78 -4.13 61.25
CA VAL A 87 15.74 -4.61 60.26
C VAL A 87 15.43 -4.02 58.89
N GLU A 88 16.39 -4.10 57.99
CA GLU A 88 16.17 -3.96 56.56
C GLU A 88 16.38 -5.35 55.95
N VAL A 89 15.47 -5.78 55.07
CA VAL A 89 15.53 -7.08 54.40
C VAL A 89 15.51 -6.85 52.90
N ASP A 90 16.45 -7.46 52.20
CA ASP A 90 16.48 -7.53 50.75
C ASP A 90 15.82 -8.85 50.28
N GLY A 91 15.19 -8.80 49.10
CA GLY A 91 14.50 -9.95 48.52
C GLY A 91 13.67 -9.56 47.30
N ILE A 92 13.19 -10.57 46.59
CA ILE A 92 12.40 -10.43 45.36
C ILE A 92 10.92 -10.61 45.69
N ILE A 93 10.05 -9.74 45.18
CA ILE A 93 8.59 -9.84 45.31
C ILE A 93 8.10 -11.04 44.49
N VAL A 94 7.43 -12.01 45.12
CA VAL A 94 7.00 -13.26 44.46
C VAL A 94 5.49 -13.52 44.47
N GLY A 95 4.70 -12.85 45.31
CA GLY A 95 3.25 -13.09 45.35
C GLY A 95 2.48 -12.31 46.41
N HIS A 96 1.22 -12.66 46.61
CA HIS A 96 0.30 -12.03 47.56
C HIS A 96 -0.20 -13.04 48.60
N ALA A 97 -0.14 -12.71 49.89
CA ALA A 97 -0.73 -13.49 50.97
C ALA A 97 -2.25 -13.27 51.04
N THR A 98 -3.02 -14.23 50.54
CA THR A 98 -4.50 -14.23 50.59
C THR A 98 -5.08 -14.57 51.96
N GLY A 99 -4.26 -15.10 52.87
CA GLY A 99 -4.70 -15.53 54.20
C GLY A 99 -3.64 -16.35 54.95
N SER A 100 -4.06 -16.99 56.04
CA SER A 100 -3.17 -17.73 56.95
C SER A 100 -2.39 -18.86 56.25
N LEU A 101 -1.12 -18.60 55.87
CA LEU A 101 -0.29 -19.48 55.03
C LEU A 101 -0.97 -19.86 53.69
N THR A 102 -1.81 -18.97 53.16
CA THR A 102 -2.34 -19.03 51.79
C THR A 102 -1.81 -17.86 50.99
N ALA A 103 -1.44 -18.13 49.75
CA ALA A 103 -0.80 -17.19 48.86
C ALA A 103 -1.20 -17.51 47.41
N ASP A 104 -1.31 -16.45 46.63
CA ASP A 104 -1.54 -16.47 45.19
C ASP A 104 -0.30 -15.79 44.57
N PHE A 105 0.28 -16.38 43.53
CA PHE A 105 1.55 -15.93 42.94
C PHE A 105 1.36 -15.23 41.58
N GLU A 106 0.13 -15.21 41.08
CA GLU A 106 -0.28 -14.66 39.78
C GLU A 106 -1.52 -13.75 39.96
N ALA A 107 -1.71 -12.80 39.04
CA ALA A 107 -2.85 -11.88 39.06
C ALA A 107 -4.17 -12.58 38.65
N PRO A 108 -5.37 -12.08 39.07
CA PRO A 108 -5.62 -10.83 39.79
C PRO A 108 -5.52 -10.96 41.31
N PHE A 109 -4.63 -10.16 41.91
CA PHE A 109 -4.38 -10.19 43.35
C PHE A 109 -5.50 -9.56 44.19
N GLY A 110 -5.69 -10.08 45.41
CA GLY A 110 -6.90 -9.83 46.21
C GLY A 110 -7.01 -8.46 46.89
N ASN A 111 -5.90 -7.74 47.13
CA ASN A 111 -5.87 -6.38 47.71
C ASN A 111 -4.44 -5.82 47.83
N ASP A 112 -4.29 -4.51 47.89
CA ASP A 112 -3.00 -3.81 48.08
C ASP A 112 -2.44 -3.82 49.51
N PHE A 113 -2.75 -4.82 50.36
CA PHE A 113 -2.40 -4.76 51.79
C PHE A 113 -1.10 -5.50 52.14
N ASN A 114 -0.59 -6.34 51.24
CA ASN A 114 0.67 -7.07 51.41
C ASN A 114 1.34 -7.43 50.07
N PHE A 115 2.60 -7.85 50.16
CA PHE A 115 3.26 -8.73 49.20
C PHE A 115 4.19 -9.71 49.92
N LEU A 116 4.56 -10.80 49.27
CA LEU A 116 5.51 -11.81 49.74
C LEU A 116 6.88 -11.60 49.09
N ILE A 117 7.95 -11.71 49.86
CA ILE A 117 9.34 -11.71 49.36
C ILE A 117 10.08 -13.03 49.62
N ALA A 118 11.04 -13.34 48.75
CA ALA A 118 11.95 -14.48 48.81
C ALA A 118 13.39 -14.09 48.43
N ASP A 119 14.39 -14.93 48.74
CA ASP A 119 15.77 -14.71 48.26
C ASP A 119 15.94 -14.95 46.74
N THR A 120 14.96 -15.59 46.09
CA THR A 120 15.01 -15.96 44.66
C THR A 120 13.65 -15.74 43.99
N ALA A 121 13.65 -15.24 42.76
CA ALA A 121 12.44 -15.10 41.95
C ALA A 121 11.70 -16.45 41.78
N GLY A 122 10.37 -16.40 41.69
CA GLY A 122 9.52 -17.57 41.49
C GLY A 122 9.42 -18.56 42.66
N GLU A 123 10.00 -18.26 43.83
CA GLU A 123 9.90 -19.14 45.00
C GLU A 123 8.47 -19.18 45.56
N GLN A 124 7.96 -20.40 45.80
CA GLN A 124 6.60 -20.65 46.29
C GLN A 124 6.55 -21.48 47.59
N ASP A 125 7.70 -21.98 48.08
CA ASP A 125 7.78 -22.62 49.40
C ASP A 125 7.57 -21.58 50.50
N LYS A 126 6.35 -21.59 51.03
CA LYS A 126 5.85 -20.72 52.11
C LYS A 126 6.69 -20.75 53.40
N THR A 127 7.62 -21.69 53.56
CA THR A 127 8.58 -21.69 54.68
C THR A 127 9.79 -20.77 54.47
N LYS A 128 10.00 -20.29 53.24
CA LYS A 128 11.06 -19.36 52.82
C LYS A 128 10.57 -17.95 52.51
N LEU A 129 9.26 -17.68 52.67
CA LEU A 129 8.64 -16.40 52.32
C LEU A 129 8.45 -15.49 53.54
N ILE A 130 8.66 -14.18 53.34
CA ILE A 130 8.28 -13.12 54.29
C ILE A 130 7.08 -12.33 53.75
N ASP A 131 6.03 -12.22 54.57
CA ASP A 131 4.82 -11.43 54.31
C ASP A 131 4.99 -9.97 54.80
N VAL A 132 5.03 -9.04 53.84
CA VAL A 132 5.30 -7.61 54.04
C VAL A 132 4.01 -6.84 54.22
N GLN A 133 3.79 -6.26 55.40
CA GLN A 133 2.59 -5.46 55.67
C GLN A 133 2.71 -4.04 55.08
N ILE A 134 2.14 -3.82 53.89
CA ILE A 134 2.17 -2.53 53.19
C ILE A 134 1.34 -1.47 53.96
N PRO A 135 1.97 -0.39 54.47
CA PRO A 135 1.27 0.74 55.09
C PRO A 135 0.46 1.52 54.05
N SER A 136 -0.64 2.16 54.46
CA SER A 136 -1.58 2.82 53.54
C SER A 136 -0.98 3.92 52.65
N SER A 137 0.18 4.47 53.00
CA SER A 137 0.92 5.43 52.18
C SER A 137 1.61 4.83 50.96
N PHE A 138 1.98 3.55 51.00
CA PHE A 138 2.76 2.87 49.97
C PHE A 138 1.89 2.01 49.02
N ARG A 139 0.59 1.84 49.31
CA ARG A 139 -0.29 0.88 48.61
C ARG A 139 -0.55 1.19 47.14
N ALA A 140 -0.55 2.47 46.77
CA ALA A 140 -0.75 2.87 45.37
C ALA A 140 0.47 2.55 44.49
N GLU A 141 1.64 2.37 45.08
CA GLU A 141 2.94 2.23 44.41
C GLU A 141 3.49 0.80 44.53
N PHE A 142 3.21 0.12 45.65
CA PHE A 142 3.74 -1.21 45.98
C PHE A 142 2.65 -2.28 46.19
N GLY A 143 1.38 -1.93 46.04
CA GLY A 143 0.27 -2.87 46.17
C GLY A 143 0.06 -3.70 44.90
N LEU A 144 0.03 -5.02 45.04
CA LEU A 144 -0.07 -5.96 43.90
C LEU A 144 -1.44 -5.98 43.20
N GLN A 145 -2.53 -5.50 43.82
CA GLN A 145 -3.83 -5.40 43.14
C GLN A 145 -3.88 -4.18 42.19
N SER A 146 -3.17 -3.10 42.56
CA SER A 146 -3.00 -1.91 41.72
C SER A 146 -1.79 -2.02 40.77
N ASN A 147 -0.77 -2.80 41.13
CA ASN A 147 0.52 -2.92 40.42
C ASN A 147 0.97 -4.41 40.38
N PRO A 148 0.33 -5.27 39.58
CA PRO A 148 0.70 -6.69 39.49
C PRO A 148 2.14 -6.91 38.95
N ASP A 149 2.63 -5.98 38.14
CA ASP A 149 3.92 -6.04 37.42
C ASP A 149 5.15 -5.87 38.35
N LEU A 150 4.93 -5.76 39.66
CA LEU A 150 5.98 -5.78 40.69
C LEU A 150 6.47 -7.20 41.02
N ILE A 151 5.75 -8.24 40.59
CA ILE A 151 6.22 -9.63 40.69
C ILE A 151 7.57 -9.76 39.95
N GLY A 152 8.54 -10.40 40.59
CA GLY A 152 9.91 -10.54 40.08
C GLY A 152 10.84 -9.37 40.38
N LYS A 153 10.37 -8.25 40.96
CA LYS A 153 11.24 -7.11 41.29
C LYS A 153 11.93 -7.24 42.65
N SER A 154 13.22 -6.93 42.70
CA SER A 154 14.04 -6.85 43.90
C SER A 154 13.70 -5.61 44.74
N VAL A 155 13.61 -5.76 46.06
CA VAL A 155 13.13 -4.73 46.98
C VAL A 155 13.81 -4.79 48.36
N ILE A 156 14.30 -3.65 48.84
CA ILE A 156 14.61 -3.49 50.27
C ILE A 156 13.33 -3.07 51.01
N VAL A 157 13.03 -3.76 52.10
CA VAL A 157 11.95 -3.43 53.03
C VAL A 157 12.52 -3.15 54.43
N SER A 158 12.43 -1.90 54.87
CA SER A 158 12.79 -1.49 56.24
C SER A 158 11.58 -1.64 57.16
N GLY A 159 11.63 -2.56 58.13
CA GLY A 159 10.48 -2.89 58.99
C GLY A 159 10.86 -3.63 60.28
N SER A 160 9.87 -4.17 61.00
CA SER A 160 10.08 -4.96 62.22
C SER A 160 9.64 -6.41 62.03
N LEU A 161 10.49 -7.37 62.41
CA LEU A 161 10.22 -8.81 62.24
C LEU A 161 9.08 -9.29 63.15
N ALA A 162 7.90 -9.51 62.58
CA ALA A 162 6.70 -9.93 63.29
C ALA A 162 5.72 -10.67 62.36
N ALA A 163 5.07 -11.72 62.87
CA ALA A 163 4.25 -12.60 62.03
C ALA A 163 3.09 -11.84 61.36
N TYR A 164 2.97 -12.02 60.04
CA TYR A 164 1.84 -11.56 59.26
C TYR A 164 1.30 -12.73 58.44
N ASN A 165 -0.04 -12.81 58.35
CA ASN A 165 -0.79 -13.97 57.84
C ASN A 165 -0.20 -15.37 58.16
N ASN A 166 0.34 -15.54 59.37
CA ASN A 166 1.07 -16.73 59.86
C ASN A 166 2.34 -17.16 59.08
N PHE A 167 2.79 -16.37 58.11
CA PHE A 167 4.17 -16.42 57.60
C PHE A 167 5.15 -15.79 58.63
N ALA A 168 6.46 -15.89 58.36
CA ALA A 168 7.38 -14.86 58.83
C ALA A 168 6.99 -13.52 58.19
N GLY A 169 7.19 -12.38 58.85
CA GLY A 169 6.64 -11.12 58.33
C GLY A 169 7.40 -9.87 58.72
N LEU A 170 7.22 -8.82 57.93
CA LEU A 170 7.71 -7.47 58.18
C LEU A 170 6.53 -6.53 58.41
N LYS A 171 6.51 -5.87 59.57
CA LYS A 171 5.40 -5.02 60.02
C LYS A 171 5.93 -3.70 60.54
N SER A 172 5.05 -2.70 60.64
CA SER A 172 5.46 -1.32 60.90
C SER A 172 6.49 -0.82 59.88
N VAL A 173 6.34 -1.24 58.62
CA VAL A 173 7.25 -0.91 57.52
C VAL A 173 7.39 0.61 57.40
N THR A 174 8.62 1.10 57.38
CA THR A 174 8.95 2.53 57.32
C THR A 174 9.45 2.98 55.96
N ALA A 175 10.02 2.07 55.17
CA ALA A 175 10.42 2.31 53.79
C ALA A 175 10.28 1.02 52.97
N ILE A 176 10.01 1.19 51.68
CA ILE A 176 10.06 0.17 50.63
C ILE A 176 10.79 0.84 49.47
N SER A 177 11.77 0.17 48.87
CA SER A 177 12.50 0.69 47.71
C SER A 177 12.93 -0.43 46.78
N LEU A 178 12.52 -0.37 45.51
CA LEU A 178 13.08 -1.23 44.48
C LEU A 178 14.56 -0.86 44.25
N TRP A 179 15.40 -1.86 44.00
CA TRP A 179 16.82 -1.66 43.69
C TRP A 179 17.41 -2.87 42.97
N ASP A 180 18.50 -2.65 42.24
CA ASP A 180 19.26 -3.69 41.56
C ASP A 180 20.61 -3.90 42.29
N GLN A 181 20.88 -5.14 42.71
CA GLN A 181 22.11 -5.51 43.45
C GLN A 181 23.25 -5.87 42.48
N PRO A 182 24.46 -5.28 42.61
CA PRO A 182 25.65 -5.71 41.87
C PRO A 182 26.34 -6.91 42.55
N GLY A 183 26.92 -7.81 41.74
CA GLY A 183 27.61 -9.03 42.21
C GLY A 183 28.94 -8.82 42.94
N ASP A 184 29.29 -9.77 43.80
CA ASP A 184 30.43 -9.73 44.75
C ASP A 184 31.74 -10.36 44.16
N PRO A 185 32.97 -9.93 44.55
CA PRO A 185 34.21 -10.36 43.88
C PRO A 185 35.23 -11.19 44.72
N GLY A 186 35.73 -12.29 44.14
CA GLY A 186 36.90 -13.07 44.61
C GLY A 186 36.94 -14.48 43.97
N GLU A 187 38.07 -15.15 43.73
CA GLU A 187 39.46 -14.95 44.18
C GLU A 187 40.51 -14.82 43.03
N ASP A 188 41.79 -14.67 43.40
CA ASP A 188 42.99 -14.35 42.59
C ASP A 188 43.87 -15.64 42.35
N PRO A 189 45.07 -15.62 41.73
CA PRO A 189 45.24 -15.77 40.28
C PRO A 189 46.13 -16.95 39.82
N GLY A 190 45.88 -17.41 38.59
CA GLY A 190 46.93 -17.67 37.59
C GLY A 190 47.47 -19.10 37.38
N GLU A 191 47.23 -19.66 36.19
CA GLU A 191 48.22 -20.43 35.42
C GLU A 191 47.84 -20.42 33.91
N GLU A 192 48.77 -20.01 33.05
CA GLU A 192 48.76 -20.24 31.59
C GLU A 192 49.76 -21.36 31.25
N PRO A 193 49.67 -22.08 30.11
CA PRO A 193 48.61 -22.07 29.09
C PRO A 193 48.01 -23.48 28.82
N GLY A 194 46.88 -23.53 28.10
CA GLY A 194 46.31 -24.76 27.53
C GLY A 194 45.70 -24.49 26.15
N GLU A 195 45.81 -25.45 25.24
CA GLU A 195 45.35 -25.33 23.85
C GLU A 195 43.87 -25.76 23.70
N ASP A 196 43.06 -24.88 23.09
CA ASP A 196 42.08 -25.09 22.00
C ASP A 196 41.46 -26.51 21.74
N PRO A 197 40.17 -26.64 21.35
CA PRO A 197 38.99 -25.78 21.52
C PRO A 197 37.84 -26.48 22.29
N GLY A 198 36.72 -25.77 22.54
CA GLY A 198 35.47 -26.37 23.01
C GLY A 198 34.35 -25.35 23.24
N GLU A 199 33.35 -25.32 22.36
CA GLU A 199 32.17 -24.47 22.46
C GLU A 199 31.08 -25.08 23.37
N ASP A 200 30.33 -24.24 24.06
CA ASP A 200 28.97 -24.52 24.55
C ASP A 200 28.17 -23.20 24.53
N PRO A 201 27.39 -22.90 23.48
CA PRO A 201 26.76 -21.60 23.28
C PRO A 201 25.34 -21.55 23.87
N GLY A 202 25.08 -20.65 24.83
CA GLY A 202 23.69 -20.48 25.32
C GLY A 202 23.43 -19.71 26.60
N GLN A 203 23.96 -18.48 26.76
CA GLN A 203 23.36 -17.48 27.66
C GLN A 203 23.40 -16.09 27.01
N ASP A 204 22.22 -15.53 26.72
CA ASP A 204 22.04 -14.17 26.18
C ASP A 204 22.29 -13.11 27.28
N PRO A 205 22.86 -11.93 26.97
CA PRO A 205 23.02 -10.85 27.95
C PRO A 205 21.72 -10.06 28.18
N ASP A 206 21.33 -9.91 29.45
CA ASP A 206 20.22 -9.05 29.91
C ASP A 206 20.66 -7.56 29.97
N PRO A 207 19.75 -6.57 29.93
CA PRO A 207 19.30 -5.99 28.67
C PRO A 207 19.73 -4.51 28.50
N GLY A 208 20.06 -4.13 27.27
CA GLY A 208 20.20 -2.71 26.90
C GLY A 208 18.86 -1.98 26.75
N ASP A 209 18.91 -0.65 26.58
CA ASP A 209 17.72 0.17 26.26
C ASP A 209 16.96 -0.40 25.06
N ILE A 210 15.69 -0.75 25.24
CA ILE A 210 14.85 -1.34 24.18
C ILE A 210 14.57 -0.28 23.10
N PRO A 211 15.04 -0.46 21.84
CA PRO A 211 14.82 0.51 20.78
C PRO A 211 13.33 0.74 20.53
N GLN A 212 12.91 2.01 20.49
CA GLN A 212 11.52 2.37 20.25
C GLN A 212 11.28 2.63 18.76
N LEU A 213 10.49 1.76 18.13
CA LEU A 213 10.14 1.88 16.72
C LEU A 213 9.11 3.01 16.50
N PRO A 214 9.35 3.95 15.56
CA PRO A 214 8.38 5.00 15.22
C PRO A 214 7.04 4.46 14.70
N ASP A 215 6.07 5.36 14.51
CA ASP A 215 4.90 5.07 13.67
C ASP A 215 5.22 5.34 12.18
N GLY A 216 4.33 4.91 11.28
CA GLY A 216 4.52 5.00 9.83
C GLY A 216 4.16 6.36 9.21
N THR A 217 3.96 7.42 10.00
CA THR A 217 3.43 8.70 9.49
C THR A 217 4.33 9.31 8.41
N GLY A 218 3.83 9.35 7.18
CA GLY A 218 4.54 9.89 6.02
C GLY A 218 5.43 8.88 5.29
N LYS A 219 5.50 7.63 5.77
CA LYS A 219 6.15 6.50 5.11
C LYS A 219 5.14 5.74 4.23
N LYS A 220 5.62 5.06 3.19
CA LYS A 220 4.81 4.27 2.27
C LYS A 220 5.27 2.81 2.17
N VAL A 221 4.29 1.93 1.99
CA VAL A 221 4.47 0.50 1.75
C VAL A 221 3.81 0.13 0.43
N LEU A 222 4.54 -0.60 -0.41
CA LEU A 222 4.04 -1.20 -1.64
C LEU A 222 3.92 -2.72 -1.43
N PHE A 223 2.79 -3.32 -1.77
CA PHE A 223 2.63 -4.79 -1.79
C PHE A 223 2.76 -5.31 -3.22
N ASP A 224 3.50 -6.39 -3.42
CA ASP A 224 3.51 -7.10 -4.70
C ASP A 224 2.15 -7.75 -4.99
N ASN A 225 1.66 -7.61 -6.22
CA ASN A 225 0.54 -8.38 -6.78
C ASN A 225 0.88 -8.87 -8.21
N ALA A 226 2.16 -8.82 -8.59
CA ALA A 226 2.62 -9.11 -9.94
C ALA A 226 3.21 -10.53 -10.10
N HIS A 227 3.48 -11.26 -9.01
CA HIS A 227 4.14 -12.57 -9.04
C HIS A 227 3.24 -13.71 -8.57
N GLY A 228 1.94 -13.58 -8.80
CA GLY A 228 0.99 -14.68 -8.61
C GLY A 228 0.45 -14.80 -7.19
N GLN A 229 0.41 -13.70 -6.43
CA GLN A 229 -0.23 -13.59 -5.12
C GLN A 229 -1.69 -14.09 -5.06
N THR A 230 -2.35 -14.18 -6.22
CA THR A 230 -3.72 -14.70 -6.38
C THR A 230 -3.78 -16.11 -6.98
N ALA A 231 -2.66 -16.81 -7.08
CA ALA A 231 -2.54 -18.13 -7.70
C ALA A 231 -3.32 -19.20 -6.93
N GLY A 232 -4.02 -20.10 -7.63
CA GLY A 232 -4.61 -21.29 -7.03
C GLY A 232 -5.49 -21.01 -5.80
N ALA A 233 -4.98 -21.30 -4.60
CA ALA A 233 -5.65 -21.07 -3.31
C ALA A 233 -5.38 -19.69 -2.69
N ALA A 234 -4.18 -19.12 -2.92
CA ALA A 234 -3.69 -17.86 -2.39
C ALA A 234 -4.54 -16.67 -2.84
N ASP A 235 -4.73 -15.66 -1.98
CA ASP A 235 -5.42 -14.39 -2.35
C ASP A 235 -4.78 -13.16 -1.71
N TRP A 236 -3.45 -13.13 -1.76
CA TRP A 236 -2.53 -12.22 -1.06
C TRP A 236 -2.55 -10.80 -1.65
N VAL A 237 -3.69 -10.11 -1.58
CA VAL A 237 -3.88 -8.74 -2.10
C VAL A 237 -4.48 -7.81 -1.04
N ILE A 238 -4.16 -6.51 -1.11
CA ILE A 238 -4.48 -5.50 -0.07
C ILE A 238 -5.97 -5.13 0.08
N ASP A 239 -6.85 -5.77 -0.69
CA ASP A 239 -8.31 -5.79 -0.56
C ASP A 239 -8.88 -7.23 -0.71
N GLY A 240 -8.04 -8.22 -0.39
CA GLY A 240 -8.30 -9.65 -0.23
C GLY A 240 -7.65 -10.11 1.08
N GLY A 241 -6.89 -11.22 1.06
CA GLY A 241 -6.27 -11.82 2.25
C GLY A 241 -5.11 -11.04 2.91
N PHE A 242 -4.93 -9.75 2.59
CA PHE A 242 -4.12 -8.79 3.35
C PHE A 242 -4.91 -7.61 3.90
N SER A 243 -6.24 -7.56 3.74
CA SER A 243 -7.05 -6.44 4.19
C SER A 243 -6.76 -6.07 5.64
N ASP A 244 -6.65 -7.05 6.54
CA ASP A 244 -6.33 -6.81 7.96
C ASP A 244 -4.86 -6.40 8.20
N PHE A 245 -3.85 -6.97 7.51
CA PHE A 245 -2.45 -6.52 7.64
C PHE A 245 -2.25 -5.11 7.07
N ALA A 246 -2.81 -4.85 5.89
CA ALA A 246 -2.79 -3.54 5.26
C ALA A 246 -3.53 -2.49 6.09
N ASP A 247 -4.65 -2.83 6.74
CA ASP A 247 -5.33 -1.96 7.71
C ASP A 247 -4.53 -1.80 9.02
N GLY A 248 -3.80 -2.82 9.48
CA GLY A 248 -2.83 -2.72 10.57
C GLY A 248 -1.73 -1.70 10.28
N LEU A 249 -1.18 -1.71 9.05
CA LEU A 249 -0.20 -0.73 8.58
C LEU A 249 -0.80 0.67 8.43
N ARG A 250 -2.01 0.80 7.85
CA ARG A 250 -2.74 2.08 7.76
C ARG A 250 -3.05 2.65 9.16
N ALA A 251 -3.41 1.81 10.11
CA ALA A 251 -3.63 2.19 11.51
C ALA A 251 -2.33 2.59 12.22
N ALA A 252 -1.19 1.99 11.83
CA ALA A 252 0.14 2.40 12.25
C ALA A 252 0.65 3.67 11.53
N GLY A 253 -0.11 4.26 10.59
CA GLY A 253 0.18 5.56 9.96
C GLY A 253 0.73 5.50 8.53
N PHE A 254 0.97 4.30 7.98
CA PHE A 254 1.52 4.11 6.64
C PHE A 254 0.52 4.43 5.52
N THR A 255 1.04 4.92 4.39
CA THR A 255 0.32 4.81 3.10
C THR A 255 0.58 3.42 2.51
N VAL A 256 -0.45 2.72 2.03
CA VAL A 256 -0.34 1.34 1.51
C VAL A 256 -0.96 1.24 0.11
N GLU A 257 -0.14 0.85 -0.87
CA GLU A 257 -0.48 0.71 -2.30
C GLU A 257 -0.04 -0.67 -2.83
N SER A 258 -0.40 -1.06 -4.07
CA SER A 258 -0.02 -2.36 -4.67
C SER A 258 0.61 -2.24 -6.06
N LEU A 259 1.54 -3.17 -6.36
CA LEU A 259 2.21 -3.32 -7.65
C LEU A 259 1.36 -4.25 -8.55
N GLU A 260 0.44 -3.65 -9.29
CA GLU A 260 -0.44 -4.34 -10.24
C GLU A 260 0.22 -4.47 -11.63
N ARG A 261 0.01 -5.59 -12.34
CA ARG A 261 0.30 -5.65 -13.79
C ARG A 261 -0.85 -5.01 -14.60
N PRO A 262 -0.58 -4.44 -15.79
CA PRO A 262 -1.65 -3.93 -16.66
C PRO A 262 -2.60 -5.04 -17.09
N MET A 263 -3.88 -4.69 -17.25
CA MET A 263 -4.94 -5.61 -17.71
C MET A 263 -5.21 -5.44 -19.22
N PRO A 264 -5.34 -6.52 -20.01
CA PRO A 264 -5.27 -7.93 -19.61
C PRO A 264 -3.86 -8.37 -19.21
N TYR A 265 -3.78 -9.16 -18.15
CA TYR A 265 -2.56 -9.55 -17.44
C TYR A 265 -1.54 -10.23 -18.37
N THR A 266 -0.27 -9.81 -18.31
CA THR A 266 0.82 -10.45 -19.07
C THR A 266 2.03 -10.77 -18.22
N PHE A 267 2.67 -11.90 -18.49
CA PHE A 267 3.93 -12.29 -17.85
C PHE A 267 5.17 -11.87 -18.64
N GLY A 268 5.02 -11.19 -19.79
CA GLY A 268 6.16 -10.81 -20.63
C GLY A 268 6.96 -9.65 -20.05
N GLU A 269 6.27 -8.67 -19.47
CA GLU A 269 6.87 -7.51 -18.81
C GLU A 269 7.64 -7.85 -17.53
N THR A 270 8.72 -7.11 -17.31
CA THR A 270 9.43 -6.98 -16.03
C THR A 270 8.55 -6.12 -15.12
N ALA A 271 8.02 -6.67 -14.03
CA ALA A 271 7.07 -5.94 -13.17
C ALA A 271 7.75 -5.19 -12.03
N ILE A 272 8.78 -5.78 -11.43
CA ILE A 272 9.63 -5.09 -10.47
C ILE A 272 10.75 -4.37 -11.24
N THR A 273 10.74 -3.04 -11.20
CA THR A 273 11.83 -2.19 -11.66
C THR A 273 12.20 -1.19 -10.57
N TYR A 274 13.42 -0.67 -10.60
CA TYR A 274 13.88 0.29 -9.60
C TYR A 274 12.99 1.55 -9.56
N GLU A 275 12.52 2.03 -10.71
CA GLU A 275 11.64 3.20 -10.83
C GLU A 275 10.22 2.96 -10.27
N ALA A 276 9.79 1.70 -10.17
CA ALA A 276 8.54 1.34 -9.52
C ALA A 276 8.68 1.29 -7.99
N LEU A 277 9.89 0.99 -7.47
CA LEU A 277 10.17 0.86 -6.04
C LEU A 277 10.68 2.15 -5.38
N GLU A 278 11.45 3.00 -6.08
CA GLU A 278 12.01 4.24 -5.52
C GLU A 278 11.01 5.20 -4.83
N PRO A 279 9.70 5.23 -5.17
CA PRO A 279 8.74 6.10 -4.47
C PRO A 279 8.26 5.58 -3.11
N TYR A 280 8.77 4.44 -2.62
CA TYR A 280 8.30 3.72 -1.43
C TYR A 280 9.43 3.34 -0.48
N ASP A 281 9.14 3.36 0.83
CA ASP A 281 10.11 3.03 1.88
C ASP A 281 10.24 1.52 2.12
N VAL A 282 9.15 0.76 1.90
CA VAL A 282 9.12 -0.69 2.06
C VAL A 282 8.35 -1.36 0.91
N PHE A 283 8.90 -2.42 0.34
CA PHE A 283 8.23 -3.32 -0.60
C PHE A 283 7.98 -4.69 0.06
N VAL A 284 6.72 -5.11 0.18
CA VAL A 284 6.32 -6.39 0.75
C VAL A 284 6.05 -7.37 -0.38
N ILE A 285 6.79 -8.47 -0.45
CA ILE A 285 6.64 -9.52 -1.46
C ILE A 285 6.17 -10.82 -0.77
N PRO A 286 4.92 -11.23 -0.98
CA PRO A 286 4.37 -12.41 -0.35
C PRO A 286 4.07 -13.54 -1.32
N GLU A 287 4.31 -14.76 -0.86
CA GLU A 287 4.07 -16.05 -1.52
C GLU A 287 4.15 -15.97 -3.04
N ALA A 288 5.29 -15.51 -3.56
CA ALA A 288 5.46 -15.32 -4.99
C ALA A 288 5.44 -16.68 -5.70
N ASN A 289 4.37 -16.94 -6.45
CA ASN A 289 4.11 -18.17 -7.17
C ASN A 289 4.63 -18.12 -8.64
N ILE A 290 5.34 -17.05 -9.02
CA ILE A 290 5.91 -16.85 -10.36
C ILE A 290 7.39 -16.48 -10.18
N PRO A 291 8.35 -17.21 -10.80
CA PRO A 291 9.77 -16.93 -10.64
C PRO A 291 10.16 -15.53 -11.11
N PHE A 292 11.01 -14.86 -10.32
CA PHE A 292 11.63 -13.61 -10.72
C PHE A 292 12.54 -13.80 -11.94
N LYS A 293 12.54 -12.81 -12.82
CA LYS A 293 13.56 -12.65 -13.86
C LYS A 293 14.83 -12.10 -13.24
N ALA A 294 15.99 -12.35 -13.87
CA ALA A 294 17.27 -11.81 -13.40
C ALA A 294 17.25 -10.27 -13.29
N ALA A 295 16.51 -9.57 -14.15
CA ALA A 295 16.32 -8.12 -14.08
C ALA A 295 15.42 -7.66 -12.90
N GLU A 296 14.54 -8.52 -12.38
CA GLU A 296 13.71 -8.24 -11.21
C GLU A 296 14.53 -8.45 -9.93
N GLN A 297 15.44 -9.43 -9.90
CA GLN A 297 16.46 -9.59 -8.87
C GLN A 297 17.43 -8.39 -8.84
N GLU A 298 17.97 -7.97 -10.00
CA GLU A 298 18.85 -6.80 -10.14
C GLU A 298 18.16 -5.50 -9.67
N ALA A 299 16.87 -5.34 -9.96
CA ALA A 299 16.08 -4.20 -9.48
C ALA A 299 15.84 -4.21 -7.95
N LEU A 300 15.65 -5.39 -7.34
CA LEU A 300 15.54 -5.54 -5.89
C LEU A 300 16.87 -5.27 -5.17
N GLU A 301 17.97 -5.77 -5.73
CA GLU A 301 19.34 -5.50 -5.27
C GLU A 301 19.63 -3.99 -5.29
N GLN A 302 19.42 -3.33 -6.44
CA GLN A 302 19.61 -1.89 -6.60
C GLN A 302 18.71 -1.05 -5.67
N TYR A 303 17.45 -1.44 -5.48
CA TYR A 303 16.51 -0.74 -4.60
C TYR A 303 17.00 -0.75 -3.14
N VAL A 304 17.45 -1.91 -2.64
CA VAL A 304 17.93 -2.04 -1.27
C VAL A 304 19.33 -1.44 -1.08
N GLU A 305 20.26 -1.59 -2.03
CA GLU A 305 21.58 -0.93 -1.94
C GLU A 305 21.44 0.60 -1.77
N ASN A 306 20.48 1.21 -2.48
CA ASN A 306 20.16 2.65 -2.41
C ASN A 306 19.41 3.08 -1.14
N GLY A 307 19.11 2.16 -0.21
CA GLY A 307 18.47 2.44 1.08
C GLY A 307 17.03 1.94 1.23
N GLY A 308 16.43 1.38 0.18
CA GLY A 308 15.10 0.76 0.25
C GLY A 308 15.04 -0.47 1.14
N ALA A 309 13.83 -0.95 1.43
CA ALA A 309 13.64 -2.11 2.30
C ALA A 309 12.63 -3.13 1.75
N VAL A 310 12.90 -4.43 1.87
CA VAL A 310 12.05 -5.51 1.33
C VAL A 310 11.62 -6.50 2.41
N PHE A 311 10.34 -6.90 2.43
CA PHE A 311 9.85 -7.97 3.30
C PHE A 311 9.43 -9.18 2.45
N PHE A 312 10.19 -10.27 2.51
CA PHE A 312 9.88 -11.54 1.86
C PHE A 312 9.06 -12.43 2.80
N ILE A 313 7.85 -12.77 2.38
CA ILE A 313 6.90 -13.59 3.16
C ILE A 313 6.67 -14.88 2.36
N SER A 314 7.34 -15.97 2.75
CA SER A 314 7.41 -17.21 1.99
C SER A 314 6.31 -18.20 2.39
N ASP A 315 6.42 -19.44 1.91
CA ASP A 315 5.61 -20.58 2.34
C ASP A 315 6.47 -21.86 2.27
N HIS A 316 5.97 -22.96 2.81
CA HIS A 316 6.64 -24.24 2.85
C HIS A 316 6.97 -24.81 1.45
N TYR A 317 7.94 -25.73 1.34
CA TYR A 317 8.13 -26.52 0.12
C TYR A 317 6.93 -27.47 -0.09
N ASN A 318 6.47 -27.68 -1.33
CA ASN A 318 5.14 -28.23 -1.69
C ASN A 318 3.94 -27.29 -1.43
N ALA A 319 4.14 -25.98 -1.59
CA ALA A 319 3.10 -24.94 -1.54
C ALA A 319 2.48 -24.57 -2.91
N ASP A 320 3.18 -24.82 -4.02
CA ASP A 320 2.88 -24.45 -5.42
C ASP A 320 1.38 -24.38 -5.75
N ARG A 321 0.84 -23.16 -5.84
CA ARG A 321 -0.60 -22.92 -5.99
C ARG A 321 -1.06 -22.99 -7.45
N ASN A 322 -0.22 -22.62 -8.42
CA ASN A 322 -0.56 -22.59 -9.86
C ASN A 322 -0.07 -23.82 -10.65
N LYS A 323 0.64 -24.74 -9.99
CA LYS A 323 1.18 -26.00 -10.53
C LYS A 323 2.29 -25.78 -11.57
N ASN A 324 3.07 -24.71 -11.42
CA ASN A 324 4.21 -24.42 -12.29
C ASN A 324 5.52 -25.12 -11.87
N ARG A 325 5.56 -25.71 -10.67
CA ARG A 325 6.72 -26.33 -9.98
C ARG A 325 7.64 -25.36 -9.24
N TRP A 326 7.22 -24.12 -8.97
CA TRP A 326 7.95 -23.16 -8.15
C TRP A 326 7.20 -22.92 -6.84
N ASP A 327 7.82 -23.30 -5.73
CA ASP A 327 7.40 -22.88 -4.40
C ASP A 327 7.92 -21.45 -4.10
N ALA A 328 7.26 -20.72 -3.19
CA ALA A 328 7.63 -19.32 -2.91
C ALA A 328 9.06 -19.17 -2.36
N SER A 329 9.54 -20.17 -1.61
CA SER A 329 10.92 -20.27 -1.14
C SER A 329 11.93 -20.37 -2.31
N GLU A 330 11.57 -21.07 -3.38
CA GLU A 330 12.38 -21.19 -4.60
C GLU A 330 12.41 -19.90 -5.42
N VAL A 331 11.26 -19.24 -5.56
CA VAL A 331 11.15 -17.93 -6.24
C VAL A 331 12.02 -16.89 -5.55
N PHE A 332 11.98 -16.84 -4.22
CA PHE A 332 12.82 -15.92 -3.44
C PHE A 332 14.30 -16.32 -3.44
N ASN A 333 14.65 -17.59 -3.28
CA ASN A 333 16.04 -18.04 -3.37
C ASN A 333 16.65 -17.79 -4.77
N GLY A 334 15.83 -17.79 -5.82
CA GLY A 334 16.23 -17.62 -7.22
C GLY A 334 16.45 -18.93 -7.97
N TYR A 335 16.18 -20.09 -7.37
CA TYR A 335 16.39 -21.40 -7.97
C TYR A 335 15.44 -22.48 -7.43
N ARG A 336 15.14 -23.47 -8.29
CA ARG A 336 14.36 -24.67 -7.94
C ARG A 336 15.21 -25.84 -7.46
N ARG A 337 14.70 -26.60 -6.49
CA ARG A 337 15.30 -27.82 -5.95
C ARG A 337 15.51 -28.84 -7.06
N GLY A 338 16.73 -29.36 -7.18
CA GLY A 338 17.10 -30.34 -8.21
C GLY A 338 17.07 -29.83 -9.65
N ALA A 339 16.89 -28.53 -9.87
CA ALA A 339 16.77 -27.92 -11.19
C ALA A 339 17.75 -26.75 -11.41
N TYR A 340 18.81 -26.65 -10.60
CA TYR A 340 19.74 -25.52 -10.60
C TYR A 340 20.36 -25.24 -11.99
N GLU A 341 20.80 -26.25 -12.76
CA GLU A 341 21.38 -25.99 -14.09
C GLU A 341 20.34 -25.70 -15.19
N ASN A 342 19.04 -25.83 -14.91
CA ASN A 342 17.95 -25.54 -15.84
C ASN A 342 16.62 -25.32 -15.09
N PRO A 343 16.21 -24.05 -14.81
CA PRO A 343 14.97 -23.78 -14.08
C PRO A 343 13.71 -24.35 -14.74
N ALA A 344 13.73 -24.56 -16.06
CA ALA A 344 12.65 -25.18 -16.84
C ALA A 344 12.70 -26.73 -16.88
N LYS A 345 13.49 -27.38 -16.01
CA LYS A 345 13.49 -28.83 -15.85
C LYS A 345 12.09 -29.33 -15.48
N GLY A 346 11.64 -30.41 -16.12
CA GLY A 346 10.29 -30.98 -15.90
C GLY A 346 9.15 -30.26 -16.64
N MET A 347 9.42 -29.11 -17.27
CA MET A 347 8.43 -28.36 -18.06
C MET A 347 8.28 -28.91 -19.49
N THR A 348 7.09 -28.71 -20.07
CA THR A 348 6.89 -28.88 -21.52
C THR A 348 7.59 -27.76 -22.31
N THR A 349 7.78 -27.98 -23.61
CA THR A 349 8.35 -26.96 -24.50
C THR A 349 7.47 -25.70 -24.62
N GLU A 350 6.17 -25.76 -24.27
CA GLU A 350 5.32 -24.56 -24.26
C GLU A 350 5.51 -23.75 -22.97
N GLU A 351 5.44 -24.40 -21.80
CA GLU A 351 5.77 -23.79 -20.49
C GLU A 351 7.17 -23.15 -20.49
N ALA A 352 8.18 -23.89 -20.96
CA ALA A 352 9.59 -23.45 -20.94
C ALA A 352 9.90 -22.28 -21.88
N ASN A 353 9.04 -21.98 -22.87
CA ASN A 353 9.16 -20.80 -23.74
C ASN A 353 8.12 -19.71 -23.41
N SER A 354 7.29 -19.93 -22.39
CA SER A 354 6.24 -18.98 -21.99
C SER A 354 6.83 -17.63 -21.56
N PRO A 355 6.09 -16.52 -21.66
CA PRO A 355 6.59 -15.20 -21.26
C PRO A 355 7.04 -15.13 -19.80
N ALA A 356 6.44 -15.93 -18.91
CA ALA A 356 6.81 -16.03 -17.50
C ALA A 356 8.21 -16.61 -17.27
N MET A 357 8.66 -17.54 -18.11
CA MET A 357 10.00 -18.13 -18.01
C MET A 357 11.08 -17.33 -18.76
N GLN A 358 10.72 -16.26 -19.48
CA GLN A 358 11.67 -15.45 -20.25
C GLN A 358 12.46 -14.50 -19.35
N GLY A 359 13.76 -14.78 -19.19
CA GLY A 359 14.66 -14.03 -18.31
C GLY A 359 14.88 -14.66 -16.93
N VAL A 360 14.20 -15.77 -16.63
CA VAL A 360 14.44 -16.58 -15.44
C VAL A 360 15.73 -17.39 -15.62
N ASN A 361 16.70 -17.18 -14.73
CA ASN A 361 17.93 -17.94 -14.63
C ASN A 361 18.10 -18.38 -13.18
N SER A 362 18.64 -19.57 -12.93
CA SER A 362 18.97 -19.96 -11.56
C SER A 362 20.12 -19.10 -11.02
N SER A 363 19.89 -18.50 -9.86
CA SER A 363 20.86 -17.74 -9.07
C SER A 363 20.65 -18.08 -7.60
N ASP A 364 21.69 -17.99 -6.78
CA ASP A 364 21.60 -18.09 -5.31
C ASP A 364 21.62 -16.68 -4.70
N TRP A 365 20.94 -15.75 -5.36
CA TRP A 365 21.12 -14.30 -5.15
C TRP A 365 20.75 -13.84 -3.74
N LEU A 366 19.84 -14.55 -3.06
CA LEU A 366 19.47 -14.28 -1.67
C LEU A 366 20.63 -14.59 -0.70
N ALA A 367 21.42 -15.64 -1.00
CA ALA A 367 22.62 -15.97 -0.24
C ALA A 367 23.74 -14.97 -0.54
N ASP A 368 24.03 -14.73 -1.83
CA ASP A 368 25.09 -13.82 -2.27
C ASP A 368 24.88 -12.40 -1.72
N ASN A 369 23.65 -11.87 -1.80
CA ASN A 369 23.35 -10.49 -1.44
C ASN A 369 22.93 -10.29 0.03
N PHE A 370 22.01 -11.11 0.55
CA PHE A 370 21.46 -10.92 1.91
C PHE A 370 22.05 -11.88 2.95
N GLY A 371 22.82 -12.89 2.56
CA GLY A 371 23.38 -13.86 3.49
C GLY A 371 22.35 -14.84 4.06
N VAL A 372 21.25 -15.09 3.34
CA VAL A 372 20.17 -16.02 3.74
C VAL A 372 19.69 -16.92 2.59
N ARG A 373 19.03 -18.03 2.93
CA ARG A 373 18.15 -18.79 2.01
C ARG A 373 16.89 -19.21 2.76
N PHE A 374 15.74 -19.29 2.10
CA PHE A 374 14.63 -20.11 2.60
C PHE A 374 14.99 -21.60 2.45
N ARG A 375 14.77 -22.41 3.47
CA ARG A 375 15.03 -23.86 3.43
C ARG A 375 13.87 -24.60 2.79
N TYR A 376 14.13 -25.83 2.35
CA TYR A 376 13.14 -26.70 1.70
C TYR A 376 12.27 -27.50 2.69
N ASN A 377 12.33 -27.16 3.97
CA ASN A 377 11.58 -27.85 5.01
C ASN A 377 10.10 -27.42 5.05
N ALA A 378 9.30 -28.22 5.75
CA ALA A 378 7.85 -28.09 5.83
C ALA A 378 7.40 -28.55 7.23
N LEU A 379 7.56 -27.65 8.20
CA LEU A 379 7.24 -27.83 9.61
C LEU A 379 5.72 -27.76 9.78
N GLY A 380 5.15 -28.59 10.66
CA GLY A 380 3.71 -28.59 10.97
C GLY A 380 3.29 -27.48 11.95
N ASP A 381 1.98 -27.43 12.24
CA ASP A 381 1.35 -26.43 13.11
C ASP A 381 2.12 -26.21 14.43
N VAL A 382 2.61 -24.98 14.67
CA VAL A 382 3.39 -24.65 15.86
C VAL A 382 3.34 -23.16 16.19
N ASN A 383 3.43 -22.82 17.47
CA ASN A 383 3.73 -21.45 17.90
C ASN A 383 5.24 -21.37 18.13
N ALA A 384 5.92 -20.49 17.40
CA ALA A 384 7.33 -20.18 17.60
C ALA A 384 7.48 -19.25 18.81
N THR A 385 8.10 -19.74 19.89
CA THR A 385 8.22 -19.04 21.19
C THR A 385 9.66 -18.83 21.64
N ASP A 386 10.66 -19.16 20.81
CA ASP A 386 12.05 -18.77 21.05
C ASP A 386 12.28 -17.43 20.31
N ILE A 387 11.96 -16.35 21.02
CA ILE A 387 11.96 -14.97 20.52
C ILE A 387 13.26 -14.28 20.95
N VAL A 388 13.97 -13.67 20.01
CA VAL A 388 15.16 -12.86 20.31
C VAL A 388 14.75 -11.58 21.04
N SER A 389 15.51 -11.21 22.08
CA SER A 389 15.16 -10.09 22.95
C SER A 389 15.06 -8.75 22.19
N PRO A 390 14.17 -7.82 22.57
CA PRO A 390 13.96 -6.58 21.82
C PRO A 390 15.20 -5.70 21.65
N SER A 391 16.15 -5.75 22.59
CA SER A 391 17.45 -5.07 22.51
C SER A 391 18.40 -5.71 21.47
N GLN A 392 18.23 -7.00 21.18
CA GLN A 392 18.94 -7.74 20.13
C GLN A 392 18.15 -7.82 18.80
N SER A 393 16.91 -7.34 18.77
CA SER A 393 16.00 -7.36 17.61
C SER A 393 15.67 -5.97 17.03
N PHE A 394 16.41 -4.92 17.40
CA PHE A 394 16.10 -3.53 17.03
C PHE A 394 14.69 -3.05 17.44
N GLY A 395 14.12 -3.64 18.49
CA GLY A 395 12.76 -3.38 18.96
C GLY A 395 11.66 -4.21 18.30
N ILE A 396 11.93 -4.94 17.20
CA ILE A 396 10.91 -5.68 16.42
C ILE A 396 10.07 -6.66 17.26
N THR A 397 10.66 -7.30 18.27
CA THR A 397 9.98 -8.29 19.12
C THR A 397 9.40 -7.69 20.40
N ALA A 398 9.29 -6.36 20.53
CA ALA A 398 8.82 -5.72 21.75
C ALA A 398 7.36 -6.06 22.05
N GLY A 399 7.14 -6.97 23.01
CA GLY A 399 5.82 -7.48 23.37
C GLY A 399 5.30 -8.59 22.46
N VAL A 400 6.18 -9.29 21.74
CA VAL A 400 5.87 -10.52 20.99
C VAL A 400 6.32 -11.72 21.84
N ASP A 401 5.37 -12.48 22.37
CA ASP A 401 5.62 -13.72 23.13
C ASP A 401 5.60 -14.95 22.20
N ALA A 402 4.81 -14.90 21.12
CA ALA A 402 4.76 -15.96 20.11
C ALA A 402 4.36 -15.47 18.71
N VAL A 403 4.87 -16.14 17.67
CA VAL A 403 4.38 -16.04 16.28
C VAL A 403 3.88 -17.42 15.83
N ALA A 404 2.72 -17.51 15.18
CA ALA A 404 2.16 -18.79 14.72
C ALA A 404 2.80 -19.26 13.40
N MET A 405 2.67 -20.55 13.10
CA MET A 405 3.07 -21.19 11.85
C MET A 405 2.10 -22.33 11.52
N HIS A 406 1.62 -22.40 10.28
CA HIS A 406 0.63 -23.37 9.80
C HIS A 406 1.05 -24.02 8.47
N ALA A 407 2.05 -24.91 8.55
CA ALA A 407 2.84 -25.40 7.43
C ALA A 407 3.86 -24.34 6.96
N GLY A 408 5.04 -24.29 7.59
CA GLY A 408 6.06 -23.27 7.27
C GLY A 408 7.43 -23.85 6.94
N SER A 409 8.24 -23.03 6.28
CA SER A 409 9.69 -23.22 6.15
C SER A 409 10.45 -22.48 7.26
N THR A 410 11.76 -22.71 7.38
CA THR A 410 12.69 -21.83 8.11
C THR A 410 13.68 -21.17 7.16
N VAL A 411 14.32 -20.10 7.61
CA VAL A 411 15.37 -19.36 6.93
C VAL A 411 16.72 -19.86 7.44
N ALA A 412 17.65 -20.17 6.54
CA ALA A 412 19.05 -20.41 6.85
C ALA A 412 19.81 -19.08 6.94
N ILE A 413 20.55 -18.85 8.02
CA ILE A 413 21.57 -17.80 8.11
C ILE A 413 22.87 -18.34 7.53
N LEU A 414 23.44 -17.66 6.53
CA LEU A 414 24.69 -18.04 5.86
C LEU A 414 25.84 -17.09 6.19
N ASP A 415 25.54 -15.78 6.27
CA ASP A 415 26.50 -14.75 6.68
C ASP A 415 25.92 -13.95 7.86
N PRO A 416 26.31 -14.26 9.11
CA PRO A 416 25.87 -13.53 10.30
C PRO A 416 26.30 -12.05 10.39
N GLN A 417 27.17 -11.57 9.50
CA GLN A 417 27.47 -10.13 9.38
C GLN A 417 26.36 -9.43 8.59
N LYS A 418 25.79 -10.11 7.58
CA LYS A 418 24.63 -9.62 6.82
C LYS A 418 23.30 -9.89 7.50
N ALA A 419 23.13 -11.05 8.12
CA ALA A 419 21.82 -11.59 8.50
C ALA A 419 21.73 -12.03 9.97
N LYS A 420 20.52 -11.99 10.54
CA LYS A 420 20.23 -12.37 11.93
C LYS A 420 18.81 -12.91 12.08
N GLY A 421 18.65 -14.04 12.77
CA GLY A 421 17.36 -14.60 13.16
C GLY A 421 16.70 -13.82 14.30
N LEU A 422 15.37 -13.74 14.29
CA LEU A 422 14.55 -13.04 15.29
C LEU A 422 13.58 -13.96 16.04
N VAL A 423 13.05 -14.97 15.36
CA VAL A 423 12.01 -15.88 15.86
C VAL A 423 12.39 -17.30 15.48
N TYR A 424 12.31 -18.25 16.41
CA TYR A 424 12.69 -19.64 16.22
C TYR A 424 11.60 -20.60 16.70
N VAL A 425 11.45 -21.71 15.97
CA VAL A 425 10.53 -22.81 16.32
C VAL A 425 11.08 -23.63 17.50
N PRO A 426 10.21 -24.23 18.35
CA PRO A 426 10.66 -25.13 19.41
C PRO A 426 11.32 -26.41 18.87
N THR A 427 12.14 -27.08 19.70
CA THR A 427 12.70 -28.40 19.39
C THR A 427 11.61 -29.48 19.44
N GLY A 428 11.70 -30.47 18.55
CA GLY A 428 10.69 -31.53 18.44
C GLY A 428 9.39 -31.09 17.76
N VAL A 429 9.40 -29.96 17.04
CA VAL A 429 8.33 -29.57 16.10
C VAL A 429 8.02 -30.73 15.13
N PRO A 430 6.74 -31.03 14.84
CA PRO A 430 6.39 -32.08 13.88
C PRO A 430 6.69 -31.64 12.44
N ALA A 431 6.95 -32.59 11.55
CA ALA A 431 6.82 -32.35 10.11
C ALA A 431 5.35 -32.15 9.73
N TRP A 432 5.08 -31.33 8.71
CA TRP A 432 3.74 -31.16 8.16
C TRP A 432 3.22 -32.47 7.55
N GLY A 433 1.92 -32.73 7.71
CA GLY A 433 1.30 -34.02 7.35
C GLY A 433 1.35 -34.39 5.86
N ASN A 434 1.71 -33.45 4.98
CA ASN A 434 1.91 -33.67 3.54
C ASN A 434 3.29 -33.19 3.04
N ALA A 435 4.29 -33.08 3.93
CA ALA A 435 5.67 -32.83 3.52
C ALA A 435 6.14 -33.91 2.52
N VAL A 436 6.89 -33.49 1.49
CA VAL A 436 7.35 -34.37 0.40
C VAL A 436 8.71 -35.04 0.68
N ASP A 437 9.38 -34.63 1.75
CA ASP A 437 10.66 -35.13 2.25
C ASP A 437 10.62 -35.36 3.78
N GLU A 438 11.70 -35.07 4.51
CA GLU A 438 11.76 -35.24 5.97
C GLU A 438 11.00 -34.15 6.75
N GLY A 439 10.69 -33.01 6.12
CA GLY A 439 9.89 -31.90 6.67
C GLY A 439 10.51 -31.09 7.82
N VAL A 440 11.41 -31.68 8.62
CA VAL A 440 12.19 -31.03 9.69
C VAL A 440 13.58 -31.65 9.69
N TYR A 441 14.63 -30.88 9.46
CA TYR A 441 15.96 -31.43 9.10
C TYR A 441 16.88 -31.56 10.33
N ASN A 442 16.96 -30.53 11.16
CA ASN A 442 17.81 -30.50 12.37
C ASN A 442 17.03 -30.79 13.66
N GLY A 443 15.71 -30.95 13.57
CA GLY A 443 14.83 -31.32 14.69
C GLY A 443 14.18 -30.14 15.41
N GLY A 444 14.12 -28.96 14.78
CA GLY A 444 13.61 -27.73 15.41
C GLY A 444 14.62 -27.03 16.32
N GLY A 445 14.19 -25.96 17.00
CA GLY A 445 15.08 -25.07 17.73
C GLY A 445 15.97 -24.24 16.80
N ARG A 446 16.92 -23.47 17.38
CA ARG A 446 17.84 -22.62 16.59
C ARG A 446 18.70 -23.38 15.57
N ALA A 447 18.90 -24.69 15.75
CA ALA A 447 19.58 -25.54 14.78
C ALA A 447 18.81 -25.72 13.46
N GLU A 448 17.49 -25.55 13.45
CA GLU A 448 16.66 -25.56 12.24
C GLU A 448 16.78 -24.26 11.42
N GLY A 449 17.46 -23.24 11.96
CA GLY A 449 17.43 -21.87 11.48
C GLY A 449 16.20 -21.10 11.99
N PRO A 450 16.24 -19.76 11.97
CA PRO A 450 15.10 -18.92 12.33
C PRO A 450 13.87 -19.16 11.44
N TYR A 451 12.69 -19.08 12.04
CA TYR A 451 11.43 -18.94 11.30
C TYR A 451 11.31 -17.55 10.64
N ALA A 452 11.70 -16.50 11.38
CA ALA A 452 11.76 -15.13 10.86
C ALA A 452 13.12 -14.49 11.13
N ALA A 453 13.64 -13.77 10.15
CA ALA A 453 14.99 -13.21 10.12
C ALA A 453 15.04 -11.82 9.45
N ILE A 454 16.15 -11.11 9.62
CA ILE A 454 16.43 -9.82 8.98
C ILE A 454 17.85 -9.80 8.39
N ALA A 455 18.08 -8.94 7.40
CA ALA A 455 19.39 -8.75 6.78
C ALA A 455 19.70 -7.31 6.36
N LYS A 456 20.97 -7.02 6.12
CA LYS A 456 21.52 -5.78 5.55
C LYS A 456 22.07 -6.02 4.14
N LEU A 457 21.84 -5.06 3.25
CA LEU A 457 22.48 -4.95 1.93
C LEU A 457 22.66 -3.45 1.63
N GLY A 458 23.90 -3.01 1.39
CA GLY A 458 24.21 -1.59 1.31
C GLY A 458 23.77 -0.83 2.56
N LEU A 459 23.05 0.29 2.39
CA LEU A 459 22.42 1.00 3.51
C LEU A 459 21.01 0.48 3.85
N GLY A 460 20.33 -0.16 2.89
CA GLY A 460 19.00 -0.72 3.08
C GLY A 460 19.00 -2.04 3.86
N LYS A 461 17.86 -2.72 3.84
CA LYS A 461 17.61 -3.91 4.65
C LYS A 461 16.52 -4.82 4.08
N ALA A 462 16.45 -6.04 4.57
CA ALA A 462 15.35 -6.94 4.29
C ALA A 462 14.87 -7.67 5.55
N ALA A 463 13.63 -8.17 5.51
CA ALA A 463 13.08 -9.12 6.47
C ALA A 463 12.55 -10.35 5.73
N PHE A 464 12.51 -11.48 6.43
CA PHE A 464 12.18 -12.79 5.90
C PHE A 464 11.31 -13.54 6.92
N ILE A 465 10.24 -14.18 6.47
CA ILE A 465 9.43 -15.11 7.29
C ILE A 465 9.03 -16.31 6.43
N GLY A 466 9.17 -17.53 6.98
CA GLY A 466 9.06 -18.78 6.22
C GLY A 466 7.64 -19.29 5.92
N ASP A 467 6.60 -18.51 6.26
CA ASP A 467 5.18 -18.90 6.18
C ASP A 467 4.33 -17.65 5.89
N SER A 468 3.22 -17.86 5.18
CA SER A 468 2.24 -16.86 4.75
C SER A 468 0.97 -16.87 5.60
N SER A 469 0.75 -17.88 6.45
CA SER A 469 -0.40 -17.92 7.36
C SER A 469 -0.51 -16.72 8.30
N PRO A 470 0.57 -16.14 8.89
CA PRO A 470 0.45 -15.03 9.86
C PRO A 470 -0.10 -13.74 9.27
N VAL A 471 -0.09 -13.59 7.95
CA VAL A 471 -0.64 -12.40 7.28
C VAL A 471 -2.07 -12.61 6.75
N GLU A 472 -2.58 -13.83 6.81
CA GLU A 472 -3.84 -14.20 6.16
C GLU A 472 -5.07 -13.65 6.89
N ASP A 473 -6.07 -13.21 6.12
CA ASP A 473 -7.41 -12.89 6.60
C ASP A 473 -8.53 -13.56 5.80
N ALA A 474 -9.71 -13.61 6.41
CA ALA A 474 -10.87 -14.36 5.95
C ALA A 474 -11.64 -13.71 4.76
N THR A 475 -11.03 -12.79 3.99
CA THR A 475 -11.73 -11.99 2.95
C THR A 475 -11.30 -12.27 1.49
N PRO A 476 -11.38 -13.53 0.98
CA PRO A 476 -10.99 -13.83 -0.39
C PRO A 476 -11.88 -13.11 -1.41
N LYS A 477 -11.24 -12.43 -2.35
CA LYS A 477 -11.81 -11.57 -3.39
C LYS A 477 -11.98 -12.28 -4.72
N TYR A 478 -11.06 -13.19 -5.08
CA TYR A 478 -11.02 -13.85 -6.39
C TYR A 478 -11.32 -15.36 -6.31
N VAL A 479 -11.77 -15.96 -7.42
CA VAL A 479 -11.87 -17.44 -7.54
C VAL A 479 -10.58 -18.05 -8.07
N ARG A 480 -10.39 -19.37 -7.86
CA ARG A 480 -9.21 -20.11 -8.33
C ARG A 480 -9.14 -20.10 -9.87
N GLU A 481 -8.06 -19.57 -10.43
CA GLU A 481 -7.82 -19.46 -11.87
C GLU A 481 -7.96 -20.77 -12.65
N GLU A 482 -7.57 -21.92 -12.06
CA GLU A 482 -7.68 -23.24 -12.67
C GLU A 482 -9.13 -23.68 -12.92
N ASN A 483 -10.02 -23.46 -11.94
CA ASN A 483 -11.26 -24.23 -11.81
C ASN A 483 -12.49 -23.42 -11.33
N GLY A 484 -12.35 -22.13 -11.04
CA GLY A 484 -13.46 -21.23 -10.69
C GLY A 484 -14.08 -21.47 -9.31
N GLN A 485 -13.48 -22.34 -8.48
CA GLN A 485 -13.92 -22.52 -7.10
C GLN A 485 -13.59 -21.28 -6.26
N LYS A 486 -14.37 -21.03 -5.21
CA LYS A 486 -14.02 -19.99 -4.24
C LYS A 486 -12.74 -20.38 -3.48
N LYS A 487 -11.92 -19.39 -3.18
CA LYS A 487 -10.82 -19.52 -2.22
C LYS A 487 -11.41 -19.54 -0.80
N THR A 488 -10.60 -20.00 0.15
CA THR A 488 -10.94 -20.13 1.56
C THR A 488 -9.64 -19.89 2.32
N THR A 489 -9.58 -18.79 3.04
CA THR A 489 -8.39 -18.26 3.68
C THR A 489 -8.53 -18.35 5.20
N TYR A 490 -7.40 -18.41 5.92
CA TYR A 490 -7.32 -18.39 7.38
C TYR A 490 -7.52 -16.96 7.94
N ASP A 491 -7.39 -16.77 9.26
CA ASP A 491 -7.39 -15.46 9.90
C ASP A 491 -6.19 -15.33 10.86
N GLY A 492 -5.00 -15.54 10.31
CA GLY A 492 -3.73 -15.62 11.05
C GLY A 492 -3.25 -14.26 11.56
N PHE A 493 -3.58 -13.15 10.89
CA PHE A 493 -3.16 -11.81 11.35
C PHE A 493 -3.67 -11.45 12.77
N LYS A 494 -4.68 -12.17 13.26
CA LYS A 494 -5.27 -11.99 14.60
C LYS A 494 -4.90 -13.11 15.59
N GLU A 495 -4.03 -14.05 15.20
CA GLU A 495 -3.52 -15.10 16.09
C GLU A 495 -2.24 -14.66 16.82
N VAL A 496 -2.07 -15.20 18.04
CA VAL A 496 -0.97 -14.87 18.98
C VAL A 496 -0.60 -13.38 18.96
N ASP A 497 0.65 -13.04 18.61
CA ASP A 497 1.14 -11.68 18.42
C ASP A 497 1.51 -11.41 16.93
N ASP A 498 0.99 -12.19 15.98
CA ASP A 498 1.39 -12.17 14.56
C ASP A 498 1.28 -10.77 13.96
N GLY A 499 0.10 -10.17 14.05
CA GLY A 499 -0.14 -8.82 13.54
C GLY A 499 0.67 -7.73 14.27
N LEU A 500 1.13 -8.00 15.49
CA LEU A 500 2.05 -7.11 16.21
C LEU A 500 3.48 -7.25 15.66
N PHE A 501 3.98 -8.47 15.51
CA PHE A 501 5.30 -8.78 14.95
C PHE A 501 5.45 -8.26 13.50
N LEU A 502 4.43 -8.48 12.66
CA LEU A 502 4.40 -8.04 11.26
C LEU A 502 4.44 -6.52 11.13
N VAL A 503 3.62 -5.80 11.90
CA VAL A 503 3.59 -4.32 11.88
C VAL A 503 4.87 -3.73 12.50
N GLN A 504 5.46 -4.36 13.52
CA GLN A 504 6.76 -3.94 14.05
C GLN A 504 7.90 -4.20 13.06
N THR A 505 7.88 -5.30 12.32
CA THR A 505 8.85 -5.58 11.26
C THR A 505 8.82 -4.51 10.17
N VAL A 506 7.64 -4.12 9.68
CA VAL A 506 7.52 -3.03 8.68
C VAL A 506 7.90 -1.66 9.25
N LYS A 507 7.61 -1.38 10.53
CA LYS A 507 8.11 -0.19 11.23
C LYS A 507 9.63 -0.14 11.30
N TRP A 508 10.30 -1.26 11.55
CA TRP A 508 11.77 -1.31 11.49
C TRP A 508 12.28 -1.12 10.07
N LEU A 509 11.73 -1.83 9.08
CA LEU A 509 12.14 -1.72 7.68
C LEU A 509 12.06 -0.28 7.15
N ALA A 510 11.00 0.45 7.50
CA ALA A 510 10.73 1.78 6.96
C ALA A 510 11.66 2.91 7.46
N TYR A 511 12.60 2.68 8.37
CA TYR A 511 13.45 3.72 8.94
C TYR A 511 14.95 3.46 8.76
N ASP A 512 15.61 4.41 8.09
CA ASP A 512 17.00 4.34 7.63
C ASP A 512 18.01 4.16 8.78
N GLU A 513 19.11 3.46 8.48
CA GLU A 513 20.20 3.17 9.41
C GLU A 513 21.53 3.71 8.88
N ASN A 514 22.50 3.92 9.77
CA ASN A 514 23.83 4.44 9.44
C ASN A 514 24.92 3.35 9.40
N TYR A 515 24.53 2.07 9.39
CA TYR A 515 25.42 0.91 9.31
C TYR A 515 25.02 -0.01 8.15
N THR A 516 25.99 -0.74 7.61
CA THR A 516 25.83 -1.61 6.42
C THR A 516 25.97 -3.11 6.73
N SER A 517 26.23 -3.46 7.99
CA SER A 517 26.49 -4.82 8.47
C SER A 517 26.22 -4.87 9.97
N PHE A 518 25.74 -6.00 10.48
CA PHE A 518 25.38 -6.19 11.88
C PHE A 518 26.61 -6.19 12.81
N ASP A 519 27.81 -6.53 12.32
CA ASP A 519 29.06 -6.44 13.11
C ASP A 519 29.44 -5.00 13.49
N GLN A 520 28.84 -4.00 12.83
CA GLN A 520 29.03 -2.58 13.11
C GLN A 520 28.16 -2.07 14.27
N VAL A 521 27.17 -2.85 14.73
CA VAL A 521 26.20 -2.45 15.76
C VAL A 521 26.76 -2.76 17.16
N PRO A 522 27.05 -1.75 18.00
CA PRO A 522 27.68 -2.00 19.30
C PRO A 522 26.77 -2.79 20.25
N GLY A 523 27.26 -3.94 20.73
CA GLY A 523 26.53 -4.80 21.68
C GLY A 523 25.53 -5.77 21.05
N LEU A 524 25.41 -5.80 19.72
CA LEU A 524 24.62 -6.81 19.02
C LEU A 524 25.38 -8.15 18.99
N VAL A 525 24.69 -9.22 19.38
CA VAL A 525 25.18 -10.59 19.28
C VAL A 525 24.88 -11.09 17.87
N LEU A 526 25.93 -11.36 17.09
CA LEU A 526 25.78 -11.96 15.76
C LEU A 526 25.25 -13.40 15.87
N ASP A 527 24.59 -13.86 14.81
CA ASP A 527 24.08 -15.22 14.75
C ASP A 527 25.18 -16.26 14.50
N THR A 528 24.81 -17.54 14.60
CA THR A 528 25.64 -18.64 14.08
C THR A 528 25.14 -19.07 12.70
N PRO A 529 26.01 -19.37 11.72
CA PRO A 529 25.56 -19.93 10.44
C PRO A 529 24.76 -21.22 10.67
N THR A 530 23.60 -21.33 10.03
CA THR A 530 22.71 -22.50 10.16
C THR A 530 23.41 -23.74 9.61
N ALA A 531 23.34 -24.85 10.35
CA ALA A 531 23.88 -26.12 9.89
C ALA A 531 22.99 -26.68 8.76
N LEU A 532 23.53 -26.72 7.54
CA LEU A 532 22.83 -27.23 6.36
C LEU A 532 23.35 -28.61 5.95
N ASP A 533 22.44 -29.44 5.46
CA ASP A 533 22.77 -30.74 4.89
C ASP A 533 23.39 -30.62 3.49
N ALA A 534 24.15 -31.66 3.09
CA ALA A 534 24.95 -31.64 1.86
C ALA A 534 24.12 -31.58 0.56
N ASP A 535 22.81 -31.85 0.64
CA ASP A 535 21.83 -31.73 -0.44
C ASP A 535 20.87 -30.52 -0.30
N GLU A 536 21.13 -29.60 0.64
CA GLU A 536 20.55 -28.24 0.63
C GLU A 536 21.36 -27.26 -0.24
N GLU A 537 22.61 -27.59 -0.55
CA GLU A 537 23.48 -26.79 -1.44
C GLU A 537 22.90 -26.74 -2.86
N PRO A 538 22.62 -25.55 -3.46
CA PRO A 538 21.79 -25.38 -4.66
C PRO A 538 22.05 -26.39 -5.78
N ALA A 539 23.32 -26.56 -6.19
CA ALA A 539 23.71 -27.43 -7.29
C ALA A 539 23.82 -28.93 -6.92
N ALA A 540 23.62 -29.30 -5.65
CA ALA A 540 23.59 -30.67 -5.14
C ALA A 540 22.17 -31.16 -4.79
N THR A 541 21.21 -30.24 -4.63
CA THR A 541 19.79 -30.54 -4.37
C THR A 541 19.18 -31.54 -5.37
N THR A 542 18.14 -32.28 -4.97
CA THR A 542 17.32 -33.11 -5.88
C THR A 542 15.82 -33.02 -5.55
N GLU A 543 14.96 -33.19 -6.56
CA GLU A 543 13.50 -33.27 -6.41
C GLU A 543 13.13 -34.58 -5.65
N PRO A 544 12.54 -34.55 -4.44
CA PRO A 544 12.30 -35.76 -3.64
C PRO A 544 11.11 -36.59 -4.14
N GLN A 545 10.15 -35.97 -4.83
CA GLN A 545 9.05 -36.62 -5.55
C GLN A 545 8.89 -35.95 -6.95
N PRO A 546 8.16 -36.56 -7.91
CA PRO A 546 8.00 -35.98 -9.24
C PRO A 546 7.03 -34.78 -9.28
N GLU A 547 7.50 -33.65 -9.79
CA GLU A 547 6.76 -32.39 -9.87
C GLU A 547 6.04 -32.18 -11.24
N PRO A 548 4.92 -31.41 -11.31
CA PRO A 548 4.25 -30.73 -10.20
C PRO A 548 3.42 -31.71 -9.35
N TRP A 549 3.38 -31.43 -8.05
CA TRP A 549 2.79 -32.27 -7.00
C TRP A 549 1.35 -32.69 -7.29
N ALA A 550 0.58 -31.78 -7.89
CA ALA A 550 -0.72 -32.06 -8.49
C ALA A 550 -0.72 -31.61 -9.96
N GLN A 551 -1.28 -32.44 -10.85
CA GLN A 551 -1.35 -32.10 -12.26
C GLN A 551 -2.35 -30.94 -12.53
N PRO A 552 -2.05 -30.03 -13.48
CA PRO A 552 -2.97 -29.00 -13.94
C PRO A 552 -4.27 -29.58 -14.53
N ALA A 553 -5.40 -28.90 -14.31
CA ALA A 553 -6.67 -29.27 -14.92
C ALA A 553 -6.62 -29.11 -16.46
N PRO A 554 -7.31 -29.98 -17.23
CA PRO A 554 -7.26 -29.94 -18.69
C PRO A 554 -7.64 -28.57 -19.28
N GLY A 555 -6.68 -27.93 -19.94
CA GLY A 555 -6.86 -26.65 -20.63
C GLY A 555 -6.54 -25.40 -19.81
N TYR A 556 -6.18 -25.54 -18.53
CA TYR A 556 -5.58 -24.46 -17.74
C TYR A 556 -4.06 -24.39 -17.99
N LYS A 557 -3.51 -23.17 -18.02
CA LYS A 557 -2.09 -22.87 -18.18
C LYS A 557 -1.75 -21.68 -17.28
N TRP A 558 -0.96 -21.90 -16.23
CA TRP A 558 -0.54 -20.86 -15.27
C TRP A 558 0.09 -19.61 -15.92
N TYR A 559 0.73 -19.77 -17.09
CA TYR A 559 1.40 -18.70 -17.84
C TYR A 559 0.54 -18.02 -18.93
N ASP A 560 -0.75 -18.38 -19.05
CA ASP A 560 -1.66 -17.86 -20.09
C ASP A 560 -3.03 -17.50 -19.46
N PRO A 561 -3.22 -16.22 -19.05
CA PRO A 561 -4.45 -15.74 -18.42
C PRO A 561 -5.71 -15.85 -19.29
N ALA A 562 -5.59 -16.10 -20.60
CA ALA A 562 -6.75 -16.42 -21.44
C ALA A 562 -7.36 -17.81 -21.13
N THR A 563 -6.66 -18.65 -20.35
CA THR A 563 -7.17 -19.94 -19.86
C THR A 563 -7.85 -19.88 -18.49
N PHE A 564 -7.67 -18.77 -17.77
CA PHE A 564 -8.14 -18.58 -16.39
C PHE A 564 -9.67 -18.44 -16.31
N LYS A 565 -10.28 -18.99 -15.26
CA LYS A 565 -11.75 -18.97 -15.11
C LYS A 565 -12.32 -17.57 -14.84
N PRO A 566 -13.58 -17.31 -15.28
CA PRO A 566 -14.20 -16.00 -15.10
C PRO A 566 -14.22 -15.57 -13.63
N GLY A 567 -13.75 -14.35 -13.36
CA GLY A 567 -13.67 -13.79 -12.01
C GLY A 567 -12.50 -14.27 -11.14
N SER A 568 -11.53 -15.03 -11.67
CA SER A 568 -10.19 -15.03 -11.07
C SER A 568 -9.51 -13.68 -11.34
N TYR A 569 -8.44 -13.38 -10.62
CA TYR A 569 -7.52 -12.32 -11.03
C TYR A 569 -6.95 -12.62 -12.42
N GLY A 570 -6.50 -11.58 -13.12
CA GLY A 570 -5.97 -11.65 -14.49
C GLY A 570 -6.95 -12.04 -15.61
N SER A 571 -8.09 -12.66 -15.30
CA SER A 571 -9.06 -13.10 -16.32
C SER A 571 -9.76 -11.92 -16.99
N SER A 572 -9.84 -11.96 -18.33
CA SER A 572 -10.62 -11.01 -19.13
C SER A 572 -12.12 -11.30 -19.13
N GLN A 573 -12.56 -12.40 -18.50
CA GLN A 573 -13.95 -12.82 -18.45
C GLN A 573 -14.57 -12.38 -17.11
N ALA A 574 -15.62 -11.57 -17.19
CA ALA A 574 -16.36 -11.10 -16.02
C ALA A 574 -16.90 -12.29 -15.20
N PRO A 575 -16.92 -12.21 -13.85
CA PRO A 575 -17.34 -13.31 -12.98
C PRO A 575 -18.66 -13.97 -13.42
N GLU A 576 -18.72 -15.30 -13.34
CA GLU A 576 -19.95 -16.03 -13.60
C GLU A 576 -21.08 -15.58 -12.67
N THR A 577 -22.23 -15.21 -13.25
CA THR A 577 -23.43 -14.84 -12.49
C THR A 577 -24.16 -16.09 -12.01
N GLU A 578 -24.67 -16.09 -10.77
CA GLU A 578 -25.57 -17.16 -10.31
C GLU A 578 -26.97 -16.93 -10.92
N PRO A 579 -27.48 -17.88 -11.73
CA PRO A 579 -28.71 -17.68 -12.48
C PRO A 579 -29.97 -17.80 -11.63
N THR A 580 -31.01 -17.09 -12.04
CA THR A 580 -32.36 -17.30 -11.53
C THR A 580 -32.99 -18.51 -12.21
N PHE A 581 -33.11 -19.63 -11.50
CA PHE A 581 -33.80 -20.82 -12.01
C PHE A 581 -35.32 -20.70 -11.92
N ALA A 582 -36.02 -21.20 -12.93
CA ALA A 582 -37.47 -21.39 -12.89
C ALA A 582 -37.92 -22.74 -13.49
N PHE A 583 -39.20 -23.03 -13.30
CA PHE A 583 -39.90 -24.16 -13.91
C PHE A 583 -41.11 -23.64 -14.68
N VAL A 584 -41.31 -24.12 -15.91
CA VAL A 584 -42.55 -23.95 -16.68
C VAL A 584 -43.25 -25.30 -16.78
N HIS A 585 -44.51 -25.37 -16.36
CA HIS A 585 -45.34 -26.57 -16.41
C HIS A 585 -46.83 -26.20 -16.43
N GLN A 586 -47.68 -27.12 -16.88
CA GLN A 586 -49.13 -26.97 -16.76
C GLN A 586 -49.58 -26.87 -15.29
N ALA A 587 -50.69 -26.18 -15.02
CA ALA A 587 -51.06 -25.77 -13.66
C ALA A 587 -51.27 -26.93 -12.66
N GLN A 588 -51.74 -28.08 -13.14
CA GLN A 588 -51.84 -29.33 -12.38
C GLN A 588 -51.13 -30.44 -13.14
N LEU A 589 -50.24 -31.18 -12.48
CA LEU A 589 -49.43 -32.21 -13.14
C LEU A 589 -50.24 -33.50 -13.37
N PRO A 590 -50.25 -34.07 -14.60
CA PRO A 590 -50.95 -35.32 -14.91
C PRO A 590 -50.47 -36.52 -14.10
N SER A 591 -51.39 -37.18 -13.39
CA SER A 591 -51.12 -38.38 -12.58
C SER A 591 -51.13 -39.70 -13.37
N GLN A 592 -51.61 -39.70 -14.62
CA GLN A 592 -51.78 -40.92 -15.44
C GLN A 592 -51.24 -40.81 -16.88
N GLN A 593 -50.56 -39.73 -17.24
CA GLN A 593 -50.04 -39.49 -18.59
C GLN A 593 -48.54 -39.12 -18.57
N GLU A 594 -47.90 -39.18 -19.74
CA GLU A 594 -46.61 -38.51 -19.95
C GLU A 594 -46.86 -37.02 -20.20
N PHE A 595 -46.06 -36.15 -19.60
CA PHE A 595 -46.15 -34.69 -19.77
C PHE A 595 -44.75 -34.07 -19.84
N GLN A 596 -44.66 -32.77 -20.07
CA GLN A 596 -43.39 -32.03 -20.10
C GLN A 596 -43.32 -30.95 -19.03
N ILE A 597 -42.09 -30.68 -18.59
CA ILE A 597 -41.72 -29.50 -17.81
C ILE A 597 -40.47 -28.86 -18.43
N ARG A 598 -40.40 -27.53 -18.46
CA ARG A 598 -39.18 -26.79 -18.79
C ARG A 598 -38.47 -26.39 -17.50
N VAL A 599 -37.15 -26.51 -17.49
CA VAL A 599 -36.30 -25.74 -16.56
C VAL A 599 -35.77 -24.54 -17.35
N THR A 600 -35.85 -23.34 -16.78
CA THR A 600 -35.12 -22.17 -17.30
C THR A 600 -34.06 -21.73 -16.32
N ALA A 601 -33.02 -21.07 -16.84
CA ALA A 601 -32.03 -20.32 -16.10
C ALA A 601 -31.88 -18.94 -16.76
N ASP A 602 -32.11 -17.90 -15.99
CA ASP A 602 -32.21 -16.52 -16.46
C ASP A 602 -31.14 -15.64 -15.76
N GLY A 603 -30.48 -14.76 -16.51
CA GLY A 603 -29.41 -13.90 -16.00
C GLY A 603 -28.01 -14.54 -16.02
N LEU A 604 -27.81 -15.56 -16.85
CA LEU A 604 -26.48 -16.10 -17.18
C LEU A 604 -25.67 -15.07 -17.98
N THR A 605 -24.33 -15.14 -17.93
CA THR A 605 -23.51 -14.49 -18.95
C THR A 605 -23.59 -15.30 -20.27
N PRO A 606 -23.53 -14.67 -21.47
CA PRO A 606 -23.65 -15.40 -22.72
C PRO A 606 -22.60 -16.50 -22.88
N GLY A 607 -23.04 -17.73 -23.14
CA GLY A 607 -22.19 -18.93 -23.22
C GLY A 607 -21.89 -19.63 -21.87
N GLN A 608 -22.21 -19.02 -20.72
CA GLN A 608 -22.05 -19.63 -19.41
C GLN A 608 -22.80 -20.96 -19.31
N THR A 609 -22.17 -22.00 -18.77
CA THR A 609 -22.75 -23.37 -18.78
C THR A 609 -22.84 -23.97 -17.38
N VAL A 610 -24.02 -23.91 -16.77
CA VAL A 610 -24.27 -24.56 -15.48
C VAL A 610 -24.53 -26.05 -15.67
N SER A 611 -23.74 -26.87 -14.98
CA SER A 611 -23.70 -28.32 -15.14
C SER A 611 -24.13 -29.09 -13.89
N ASP A 612 -24.25 -30.41 -14.03
CA ASP A 612 -24.69 -31.36 -13.00
C ASP A 612 -26.08 -31.07 -12.38
N LEU A 613 -26.96 -30.48 -13.21
CA LEU A 613 -28.34 -30.18 -12.87
C LEU A 613 -29.19 -31.46 -12.84
N ARG A 614 -30.04 -31.60 -11.82
CA ARG A 614 -30.98 -32.73 -11.69
C ARG A 614 -32.35 -32.27 -11.19
N VAL A 615 -33.43 -32.81 -11.77
CA VAL A 615 -34.82 -32.51 -11.37
C VAL A 615 -35.47 -33.72 -10.73
N GLY A 616 -36.31 -33.53 -9.70
CA GLY A 616 -37.08 -34.60 -9.06
C GLY A 616 -38.46 -34.11 -8.59
N ILE A 617 -39.41 -35.04 -8.45
CA ILE A 617 -40.75 -34.76 -7.91
C ILE A 617 -41.03 -35.76 -6.78
N TYR A 618 -41.33 -35.26 -5.59
CA TYR A 618 -41.44 -36.08 -4.38
C TYR A 618 -42.57 -35.67 -3.43
N LEU A 619 -43.10 -36.65 -2.71
CA LEU A 619 -44.17 -36.48 -1.72
C LEU A 619 -43.65 -35.96 -0.37
N ALA A 620 -44.56 -35.48 0.49
CA ALA A 620 -44.24 -35.23 1.90
C ALA A 620 -43.69 -36.52 2.55
N GLY A 621 -42.49 -36.43 3.14
CA GLY A 621 -41.72 -37.60 3.61
C GLY A 621 -40.57 -38.04 2.69
N GLY A 622 -40.46 -37.49 1.47
CA GLY A 622 -39.28 -37.63 0.61
C GLY A 622 -39.35 -38.72 -0.47
N GLU A 623 -40.46 -39.48 -0.57
CA GLU A 623 -40.62 -40.49 -1.63
C GLU A 623 -40.65 -39.83 -3.01
N GLN A 624 -39.68 -40.20 -3.88
CA GLN A 624 -39.67 -39.80 -5.28
C GLN A 624 -40.77 -40.53 -6.07
N ILE A 625 -41.52 -39.76 -6.86
CA ILE A 625 -42.68 -40.25 -7.64
C ILE A 625 -42.60 -39.93 -9.13
N ALA A 626 -41.64 -39.11 -9.58
CA ALA A 626 -41.38 -38.91 -11.01
C ALA A 626 -40.29 -39.85 -11.52
N ARG A 627 -40.36 -40.14 -12.82
CA ARG A 627 -39.24 -40.60 -13.65
C ARG A 627 -39.17 -39.78 -14.93
N PHE A 628 -38.00 -39.77 -15.56
CA PHE A 628 -37.66 -38.89 -16.67
C PHE A 628 -37.26 -39.68 -17.91
N LYS A 629 -37.59 -39.14 -19.09
CA LYS A 629 -37.29 -39.78 -20.37
C LYS A 629 -35.91 -39.36 -20.87
N ASN A 630 -35.08 -40.35 -21.20
CA ASN A 630 -33.73 -40.17 -21.68
C ASN A 630 -33.71 -39.84 -23.19
N ALA A 631 -32.59 -39.33 -23.70
CA ALA A 631 -32.44 -38.96 -25.10
C ALA A 631 -32.52 -40.16 -26.09
N ASP A 632 -32.28 -41.38 -25.61
CA ASP A 632 -32.46 -42.63 -26.36
C ASP A 632 -33.92 -43.16 -26.32
N GLY A 633 -34.83 -42.44 -25.63
CA GLY A 633 -36.22 -42.82 -25.42
C GLY A 633 -36.45 -43.80 -24.26
N SER A 634 -35.41 -44.23 -23.54
CA SER A 634 -35.54 -45.03 -22.32
C SER A 634 -36.05 -44.18 -21.14
N TRP A 635 -36.38 -44.84 -20.03
CA TRP A 635 -36.85 -44.19 -18.80
C TRP A 635 -35.84 -44.36 -17.67
N SER A 636 -35.66 -43.31 -16.86
CA SER A 636 -34.98 -43.42 -15.57
C SER A 636 -35.78 -44.29 -14.58
N ASP A 637 -35.14 -44.64 -13.47
CA ASP A 637 -35.83 -45.04 -12.25
C ASP A 637 -36.72 -43.91 -11.70
N TYR A 638 -37.60 -44.24 -10.75
CA TYR A 638 -38.41 -43.28 -10.00
C TYR A 638 -37.55 -42.55 -8.96
N ASN A 639 -36.79 -41.57 -9.42
CA ASN A 639 -35.80 -40.80 -8.67
C ASN A 639 -35.60 -39.42 -9.35
N TYR A 640 -34.58 -38.67 -8.95
CA TYR A 640 -34.09 -37.54 -9.74
C TYR A 640 -33.70 -37.97 -11.17
N SER A 641 -33.79 -37.02 -12.11
CA SER A 641 -33.33 -37.17 -13.49
C SER A 641 -31.83 -37.51 -13.56
N PRO A 642 -31.36 -38.03 -14.71
CA PRO A 642 -29.95 -37.93 -15.06
C PRO A 642 -29.45 -36.48 -14.94
N ALA A 643 -28.15 -36.33 -14.78
CA ALA A 643 -27.49 -35.02 -14.83
C ALA A 643 -27.61 -34.41 -16.23
N PHE A 644 -27.87 -33.10 -16.28
CA PHE A 644 -27.83 -32.30 -17.51
C PHE A 644 -27.16 -30.94 -17.25
N SER A 645 -27.02 -30.14 -18.31
CA SER A 645 -26.52 -28.77 -18.25
C SER A 645 -27.48 -27.80 -18.95
N LEU A 646 -27.34 -26.52 -18.63
CA LEU A 646 -27.95 -25.37 -19.29
C LEU A 646 -26.84 -24.40 -19.72
N THR A 647 -26.90 -23.91 -20.95
CA THR A 647 -25.94 -22.95 -21.51
C THR A 647 -26.66 -21.67 -21.92
N GLY A 648 -26.20 -20.52 -21.44
CA GLY A 648 -26.79 -19.22 -21.71
C GLY A 648 -26.66 -18.80 -23.18
N ASP A 649 -27.75 -18.31 -23.75
CA ASP A 649 -27.79 -17.70 -25.08
C ASP A 649 -27.26 -16.25 -25.07
N ALA A 650 -27.40 -15.54 -26.20
CA ALA A 650 -26.96 -14.15 -26.34
C ALA A 650 -27.74 -13.14 -25.45
N LEU A 651 -28.84 -13.56 -24.82
CA LEU A 651 -29.66 -12.76 -23.91
C LEU A 651 -29.48 -13.18 -22.43
N GLY A 652 -28.63 -14.17 -22.16
CA GLY A 652 -28.44 -14.72 -20.81
C GLY A 652 -29.56 -15.67 -20.36
N HIS A 653 -30.33 -16.21 -21.31
CA HIS A 653 -31.38 -17.20 -21.07
C HIS A 653 -30.93 -18.60 -21.47
N ALA A 654 -31.36 -19.62 -20.73
CA ALA A 654 -31.16 -21.02 -21.08
C ALA A 654 -32.39 -21.87 -20.70
N SER A 655 -32.73 -22.85 -21.54
CA SER A 655 -33.94 -23.67 -21.36
C SER A 655 -33.68 -25.17 -21.59
N LYS A 656 -34.41 -26.03 -20.87
CA LYS A 656 -34.41 -27.48 -21.08
C LYS A 656 -35.77 -28.12 -20.82
N ASP A 657 -36.35 -28.70 -21.86
CA ASP A 657 -37.54 -29.54 -21.73
C ASP A 657 -37.19 -30.97 -21.27
N LEU A 658 -37.91 -31.43 -20.25
CA LEU A 658 -37.84 -32.78 -19.69
C LEU A 658 -39.21 -33.44 -19.84
N THR A 659 -39.24 -34.64 -20.42
CA THR A 659 -40.46 -35.47 -20.45
C THR A 659 -40.54 -36.32 -19.20
N VAL A 660 -41.67 -36.25 -18.50
CA VAL A 660 -41.89 -36.76 -17.14
C VAL A 660 -43.06 -37.74 -17.12
N GLN A 661 -42.99 -38.73 -16.25
CA GLN A 661 -44.11 -39.60 -15.91
C GLN A 661 -44.16 -39.85 -14.40
N LEU A 662 -45.35 -39.73 -13.80
CA LEU A 662 -45.55 -40.05 -12.39
C LEU A 662 -45.82 -41.55 -12.16
N LYS A 663 -45.50 -41.99 -10.95
CA LYS A 663 -45.64 -43.37 -10.46
C LYS A 663 -47.13 -43.79 -10.48
N PRO A 664 -47.49 -44.91 -11.14
CA PRO A 664 -48.88 -45.35 -11.22
C PRO A 664 -49.52 -45.53 -9.84
N GLY A 665 -50.69 -44.93 -9.64
CA GLY A 665 -51.44 -45.04 -8.38
C GLY A 665 -51.11 -43.98 -7.32
N VAL A 666 -50.34 -42.92 -7.64
CA VAL A 666 -50.23 -41.75 -6.75
C VAL A 666 -51.61 -41.11 -6.54
N THR A 667 -52.02 -41.01 -5.28
CA THR A 667 -53.31 -40.45 -4.83
C THR A 667 -53.19 -39.11 -4.08
N ALA A 668 -51.97 -38.60 -3.92
CA ALA A 668 -51.72 -37.29 -3.31
C ALA A 668 -52.13 -36.16 -4.27
N SER A 669 -52.78 -35.12 -3.75
CA SER A 669 -53.18 -33.92 -4.50
C SER A 669 -52.05 -32.91 -4.71
N SER A 670 -50.90 -33.09 -4.07
CA SER A 670 -49.72 -32.22 -4.25
C SER A 670 -48.41 -32.97 -3.99
N ALA A 671 -47.34 -32.47 -4.60
CA ALA A 671 -45.96 -32.89 -4.39
C ALA A 671 -45.03 -31.67 -4.40
N ASN A 672 -43.72 -31.90 -4.24
CA ASN A 672 -42.68 -30.89 -4.43
C ASN A 672 -41.88 -31.21 -5.68
N LEU A 673 -41.78 -30.26 -6.61
CA LEU A 673 -40.89 -30.25 -7.76
C LEU A 673 -39.59 -29.52 -7.36
N ARG A 674 -38.43 -30.15 -7.56
CA ARG A 674 -37.12 -29.63 -7.11
C ARG A 674 -36.04 -29.73 -8.18
N LEU A 675 -35.20 -28.70 -8.26
CA LEU A 675 -33.92 -28.68 -8.98
C LEU A 675 -32.76 -28.82 -7.98
N LYS A 676 -31.67 -29.46 -8.40
CA LYS A 676 -30.38 -29.55 -7.70
C LYS A 676 -29.23 -29.20 -8.64
N LYS A 677 -28.18 -28.54 -8.14
CA LYS A 677 -26.84 -28.41 -8.73
C LYS A 677 -25.91 -29.28 -7.89
N GLY A 678 -25.50 -30.45 -8.38
CA GLY A 678 -24.81 -31.45 -7.56
C GLY A 678 -25.60 -31.91 -6.33
N SER A 679 -25.04 -31.71 -5.14
CA SER A 679 -25.68 -32.03 -3.85
C SER A 679 -26.65 -30.96 -3.35
N ALA A 680 -26.54 -29.71 -3.82
CA ALA A 680 -27.32 -28.56 -3.37
C ALA A 680 -28.81 -28.62 -3.82
N ASN A 681 -29.63 -27.65 -3.42
CA ASN A 681 -31.06 -27.60 -3.73
C ASN A 681 -31.47 -26.19 -4.24
N GLU A 682 -31.18 -25.90 -5.51
CA GLU A 682 -31.35 -24.57 -6.11
C GLU A 682 -32.79 -24.04 -6.03
N LEU A 683 -33.77 -24.90 -6.30
CA LEU A 683 -35.17 -24.52 -6.37
C LEU A 683 -36.05 -25.66 -5.86
N THR A 684 -37.06 -25.34 -5.04
CA THR A 684 -38.15 -26.26 -4.69
C THR A 684 -39.47 -25.50 -4.75
N LYS A 685 -40.44 -25.99 -5.53
CA LYS A 685 -41.80 -25.46 -5.61
C LYS A 685 -42.81 -26.57 -5.27
N GLN A 686 -43.84 -26.24 -4.49
CA GLN A 686 -44.99 -27.13 -4.35
C GLN A 686 -45.82 -27.09 -5.63
N VAL A 687 -46.32 -28.24 -6.07
CA VAL A 687 -47.09 -28.43 -7.30
C VAL A 687 -48.32 -29.28 -7.03
N GLU A 688 -49.45 -28.96 -7.69
CA GLU A 688 -50.67 -29.77 -7.63
C GLU A 688 -50.57 -30.98 -8.56
N ILE A 689 -51.21 -32.09 -8.18
CA ILE A 689 -51.31 -33.32 -8.97
C ILE A 689 -52.79 -33.66 -9.17
N ALA A 690 -53.19 -33.91 -10.41
CA ALA A 690 -54.57 -34.23 -10.77
C ALA A 690 -54.65 -35.26 -11.89
N ASN A 691 -55.84 -35.85 -12.09
CA ASN A 691 -56.12 -36.67 -13.26
C ASN A 691 -56.65 -35.80 -14.41
N VAL A 692 -55.72 -35.05 -15.01
CA VAL A 692 -55.94 -34.16 -16.16
C VAL A 692 -55.14 -34.66 -17.36
N ASP A 693 -55.53 -34.25 -18.56
CA ASP A 693 -54.77 -34.51 -19.78
C ASP A 693 -53.46 -33.68 -19.80
N ALA A 694 -52.46 -34.18 -20.54
CA ALA A 694 -51.20 -33.48 -20.74
C ALA A 694 -51.34 -32.33 -21.76
N GLU A 695 -50.88 -31.14 -21.37
CA GLU A 695 -50.87 -29.94 -22.21
C GLU A 695 -49.47 -29.71 -22.79
N PRO A 696 -49.34 -29.22 -24.04
CA PRO A 696 -48.04 -28.82 -24.60
C PRO A 696 -47.52 -27.57 -23.88
N LEU A 697 -46.20 -27.51 -23.65
CA LEU A 697 -45.54 -26.31 -23.13
C LEU A 697 -45.66 -25.15 -24.13
N PRO A 698 -45.68 -23.89 -23.66
CA PRO A 698 -45.52 -22.72 -24.54
C PRO A 698 -44.15 -22.76 -25.23
N GLY A 699 -44.04 -22.12 -26.41
CA GLY A 699 -42.74 -21.88 -27.03
C GLY A 699 -41.90 -20.89 -26.22
N ASP A 700 -40.57 -21.02 -26.24
CA ASP A 700 -39.67 -20.10 -25.53
C ASP A 700 -39.76 -18.67 -26.07
N HIS A 701 -39.84 -18.52 -27.40
CA HIS A 701 -39.87 -17.23 -28.09
C HIS A 701 -40.89 -17.21 -29.25
N PRO A 702 -41.28 -16.03 -29.78
CA PRO A 702 -42.09 -15.92 -30.99
C PRO A 702 -41.36 -16.48 -32.24
N PRO A 703 -42.10 -16.94 -33.27
CA PRO A 703 -41.49 -17.52 -34.47
C PRO A 703 -40.77 -16.47 -35.34
N VAL A 704 -39.54 -16.80 -35.76
CA VAL A 704 -38.68 -15.96 -36.60
C VAL A 704 -38.78 -16.36 -38.08
N PRO A 705 -38.95 -15.40 -39.03
CA PRO A 705 -38.96 -15.69 -40.48
C PRO A 705 -37.58 -16.07 -41.06
N GLU A 706 -37.58 -16.69 -42.24
CA GLU A 706 -36.35 -16.86 -43.04
C GLU A 706 -35.78 -15.52 -43.53
N SER A 707 -34.46 -15.46 -43.70
CA SER A 707 -33.75 -14.24 -44.10
C SER A 707 -34.01 -13.85 -45.56
N SER A 708 -34.18 -12.56 -45.78
CA SER A 708 -34.41 -11.91 -47.08
C SER A 708 -33.41 -10.77 -47.31
N THR A 709 -33.35 -10.23 -48.53
CA THR A 709 -32.56 -9.02 -48.82
C THR A 709 -33.33 -7.77 -48.40
N ILE A 710 -32.63 -6.67 -48.14
CA ILE A 710 -33.27 -5.42 -47.72
C ILE A 710 -34.21 -4.89 -48.82
N ALA A 711 -33.86 -5.03 -50.11
CA ALA A 711 -34.79 -4.71 -51.20
C ALA A 711 -36.10 -5.53 -51.15
N ALA A 712 -36.03 -6.84 -50.86
CA ALA A 712 -37.21 -7.69 -50.75
C ALA A 712 -38.05 -7.35 -49.50
N ALA A 713 -37.39 -7.01 -48.39
CA ALA A 713 -38.06 -6.58 -47.17
C ALA A 713 -38.78 -5.23 -47.31
N ARG A 714 -38.23 -4.29 -48.10
CA ARG A 714 -38.90 -3.01 -48.39
C ARG A 714 -40.22 -3.21 -49.15
N GLU A 715 -40.27 -4.16 -50.07
CA GLU A 715 -41.48 -4.54 -50.83
C GLU A 715 -42.47 -5.40 -50.03
N ALA A 716 -42.13 -5.83 -48.81
CA ALA A 716 -43.03 -6.61 -47.95
C ALA A 716 -44.25 -5.78 -47.51
N ALA A 717 -45.38 -6.46 -47.26
CA ALA A 717 -46.60 -5.82 -46.80
C ALA A 717 -46.42 -5.22 -45.39
N GLU A 718 -47.01 -4.05 -45.15
CA GLU A 718 -46.98 -3.35 -43.86
C GLU A 718 -47.54 -4.24 -42.73
N GLY A 719 -46.84 -4.27 -41.59
CA GLY A 719 -47.15 -5.15 -40.46
C GLY A 719 -46.59 -6.58 -40.56
N THR A 720 -45.86 -6.91 -41.62
CA THR A 720 -45.18 -8.21 -41.75
C THR A 720 -43.88 -8.22 -40.95
N VAL A 721 -43.64 -9.24 -40.13
CA VAL A 721 -42.30 -9.50 -39.57
C VAL A 721 -41.41 -10.05 -40.68
N VAL A 722 -40.26 -9.42 -40.90
CA VAL A 722 -39.27 -9.78 -41.91
C VAL A 722 -37.90 -9.94 -41.27
N THR A 723 -37.10 -10.85 -41.81
CA THR A 723 -35.71 -11.07 -41.40
C THR A 723 -34.78 -10.54 -42.48
N VAL A 724 -33.80 -9.71 -42.12
CA VAL A 724 -32.79 -9.16 -43.04
C VAL A 724 -31.40 -9.16 -42.40
N GLN A 725 -30.36 -9.05 -43.23
CA GLN A 725 -28.98 -8.94 -42.81
C GLN A 725 -28.32 -7.74 -43.50
N GLY A 726 -27.48 -6.98 -42.80
CA GLY A 726 -26.81 -5.80 -43.38
C GLY A 726 -25.81 -5.15 -42.43
N VAL A 727 -25.14 -4.10 -42.90
CA VAL A 727 -24.19 -3.29 -42.13
C VAL A 727 -24.89 -2.04 -41.61
N ILE A 728 -24.69 -1.70 -40.33
CA ILE A 728 -25.19 -0.45 -39.75
C ILE A 728 -24.42 0.73 -40.36
N THR A 729 -25.11 1.66 -41.03
CA THR A 729 -24.49 2.77 -41.77
C THR A 729 -24.44 4.09 -41.01
N SER A 730 -25.09 4.18 -39.85
CA SER A 730 -25.16 5.39 -39.03
C SER A 730 -25.25 5.02 -37.55
N GLU A 731 -24.58 5.81 -36.70
CA GLU A 731 -24.48 5.52 -35.28
C GLU A 731 -25.87 5.56 -34.60
N PRO A 732 -26.24 4.56 -33.78
CA PRO A 732 -27.55 4.49 -33.14
C PRO A 732 -27.92 5.78 -32.38
N GLY A 733 -29.14 6.25 -32.61
CA GLY A 733 -29.70 7.43 -31.95
C GLY A 733 -29.41 8.78 -32.62
N VAL A 734 -28.47 8.86 -33.57
CA VAL A 734 -28.21 10.07 -34.38
C VAL A 734 -29.50 10.56 -35.07
N PHE A 735 -30.41 9.65 -35.43
CA PHE A 735 -31.71 10.00 -36.00
C PHE A 735 -32.91 9.81 -35.05
N GLY A 736 -32.83 8.93 -34.04
CA GLY A 736 -33.74 8.93 -32.88
C GLY A 736 -33.77 7.61 -32.11
N GLY A 737 -34.06 7.64 -30.81
CA GLY A 737 -34.05 6.44 -29.96
C GLY A 737 -32.66 5.81 -29.88
N GLN A 738 -32.58 4.49 -30.09
CA GLN A 738 -31.34 3.79 -30.51
C GLN A 738 -31.48 3.34 -31.98
N GLY A 739 -32.24 4.08 -32.79
CA GLY A 739 -32.49 3.76 -34.19
C GLY A 739 -31.37 4.21 -35.12
N PHE A 740 -31.17 3.43 -36.18
CA PHE A 740 -30.06 3.52 -37.14
C PHE A 740 -30.52 3.10 -38.54
N TYR A 741 -29.73 3.40 -39.57
CA TYR A 741 -29.92 2.80 -40.90
C TYR A 741 -29.08 1.53 -41.07
N LEU A 742 -29.65 0.56 -41.79
CA LEU A 742 -29.06 -0.73 -42.15
C LEU A 742 -29.01 -0.85 -43.68
N GLN A 743 -27.88 -1.31 -44.24
CA GLN A 743 -27.71 -1.43 -45.69
C GLN A 743 -27.05 -2.76 -46.10
N ASP A 744 -27.50 -3.32 -47.23
CA ASP A 744 -26.90 -4.46 -47.92
C ASP A 744 -26.55 -4.10 -49.38
N GLU A 745 -26.14 -5.07 -50.20
CA GLU A 745 -25.84 -4.86 -51.62
C GLU A 745 -27.07 -4.46 -52.47
N THR A 746 -28.29 -4.62 -51.94
CA THR A 746 -29.56 -4.47 -52.66
C THR A 746 -30.33 -3.20 -52.29
N GLY A 747 -30.17 -2.68 -51.07
CA GLY A 747 -30.95 -1.55 -50.57
C GLY A 747 -30.56 -1.14 -49.16
N GLY A 748 -31.20 -0.07 -48.66
CA GLY A 748 -31.08 0.35 -47.27
C GLY A 748 -32.46 0.57 -46.62
N ILE A 749 -32.51 0.47 -45.31
CA ILE A 749 -33.75 0.57 -44.52
C ILE A 749 -33.45 1.23 -43.16
N TYR A 750 -34.38 2.00 -42.63
CA TYR A 750 -34.26 2.50 -41.26
C TYR A 750 -34.70 1.43 -40.25
N VAL A 751 -34.11 1.42 -39.06
CA VAL A 751 -34.43 0.49 -37.97
C VAL A 751 -34.71 1.31 -36.72
N PHE A 752 -35.93 1.21 -36.20
CA PHE A 752 -36.33 1.84 -34.94
C PHE A 752 -36.34 0.82 -33.81
N GLN A 753 -35.38 0.97 -32.89
CA GLN A 753 -35.11 0.00 -31.83
C GLN A 753 -34.49 0.68 -30.58
N THR A 754 -34.29 -0.09 -29.50
CA THR A 754 -33.91 0.43 -28.16
C THR A 754 -32.76 -0.31 -27.46
N ALA A 755 -32.24 -1.40 -28.02
CA ALA A 755 -31.09 -2.12 -27.45
C ALA A 755 -29.77 -1.36 -27.68
N ALA A 756 -28.82 -1.56 -26.77
CA ALA A 756 -27.48 -0.96 -26.79
C ALA A 756 -26.41 -1.99 -27.23
N GLY A 757 -25.16 -1.54 -27.42
CA GLY A 757 -24.03 -2.39 -27.85
C GLY A 757 -23.86 -2.54 -29.37
N TYR A 758 -24.59 -1.73 -30.13
CA TYR A 758 -24.52 -1.66 -31.60
C TYR A 758 -23.87 -0.35 -32.03
N HIS A 759 -23.07 -0.41 -33.09
CA HIS A 759 -22.31 0.73 -33.62
C HIS A 759 -22.31 0.72 -35.16
N ALA A 760 -22.02 1.88 -35.78
CA ALA A 760 -21.80 1.97 -37.21
C ALA A 760 -20.62 1.06 -37.65
N GLY A 761 -20.83 0.25 -38.68
CA GLY A 761 -19.90 -0.81 -39.11
C GLY A 761 -20.18 -2.19 -38.52
N ASP A 762 -21.17 -2.35 -37.62
CA ASP A 762 -21.61 -3.68 -37.20
C ASP A 762 -22.36 -4.40 -38.35
N LEU A 763 -22.03 -5.68 -38.56
CA LEU A 763 -22.78 -6.58 -39.42
C LEU A 763 -23.82 -7.29 -38.54
N ILE A 764 -25.10 -7.05 -38.79
CA ILE A 764 -26.20 -7.64 -38.01
C ILE A 764 -27.18 -8.43 -38.86
N ARG A 765 -27.85 -9.40 -38.23
CA ARG A 765 -29.16 -9.92 -38.66
C ARG A 765 -30.23 -9.35 -37.75
N ILE A 766 -31.37 -8.93 -38.30
CA ILE A 766 -32.51 -8.43 -37.54
C ILE A 766 -33.81 -9.07 -38.06
N SER A 767 -34.69 -9.45 -37.13
CA SER A 767 -36.03 -9.94 -37.39
C SER A 767 -37.04 -8.99 -36.75
N ALA A 768 -37.72 -8.18 -37.54
CA ALA A 768 -38.51 -7.04 -37.07
C ALA A 768 -39.72 -6.75 -37.98
N THR A 769 -40.67 -5.95 -37.50
CA THR A 769 -41.92 -5.62 -38.22
C THR A 769 -41.68 -4.51 -39.23
N ARG A 770 -42.00 -4.73 -40.51
CA ARG A 770 -41.93 -3.71 -41.57
C ARG A 770 -43.08 -2.72 -41.45
N THR A 771 -42.79 -1.44 -41.27
CA THR A 771 -43.77 -0.35 -41.13
C THR A 771 -43.57 0.72 -42.23
N LEU A 772 -44.29 1.85 -42.15
CA LEU A 772 -44.09 3.03 -43.02
C LEU A 772 -44.31 4.30 -42.20
N TYR A 773 -43.25 5.05 -41.88
CA TYR A 773 -43.33 6.18 -40.96
C TYR A 773 -42.81 7.48 -41.58
N ASN A 774 -43.64 8.53 -41.55
CA ASN A 774 -43.44 9.78 -42.31
C ASN A 774 -43.14 9.59 -43.82
N GLY A 775 -43.42 8.41 -44.38
CA GLY A 775 -43.11 8.03 -45.77
C GLY A 775 -41.79 7.28 -45.96
N GLU A 776 -40.97 7.13 -44.92
CA GLU A 776 -39.76 6.30 -44.94
C GLU A 776 -40.13 4.85 -44.61
N VAL A 777 -39.54 3.89 -45.34
CA VAL A 777 -39.72 2.46 -45.05
C VAL A 777 -38.73 2.06 -43.98
N GLU A 778 -39.24 1.47 -42.90
CA GLU A 778 -38.46 1.14 -41.70
C GLU A 778 -38.86 -0.22 -41.10
N LEU A 779 -38.05 -0.69 -40.15
CA LEU A 779 -38.30 -1.87 -39.31
C LEU A 779 -38.48 -1.44 -37.85
N GLU A 780 -39.51 -1.95 -37.19
CA GLU A 780 -39.87 -1.65 -35.79
C GLU A 780 -40.05 -2.94 -34.98
N ASN A 781 -39.94 -2.89 -33.65
CA ASN A 781 -40.24 -3.99 -32.73
C ASN A 781 -39.45 -5.29 -33.06
N PRO A 782 -38.13 -5.31 -32.83
CA PRO A 782 -37.31 -6.49 -33.09
C PRO A 782 -37.71 -7.68 -32.20
N VAL A 783 -37.92 -8.83 -32.83
CA VAL A 783 -38.12 -10.15 -32.19
C VAL A 783 -36.76 -10.82 -31.94
N LEU A 784 -35.79 -10.57 -32.82
CA LEU A 784 -34.42 -11.06 -32.75
C LEU A 784 -33.49 -10.01 -33.39
N ILE A 785 -32.32 -9.78 -32.77
CA ILE A 785 -31.25 -8.96 -33.34
C ILE A 785 -29.90 -9.61 -32.96
N GLU A 786 -29.13 -10.03 -33.97
CA GLU A 786 -27.89 -10.79 -33.82
C GLU A 786 -26.72 -9.99 -34.39
N LYS A 787 -25.67 -9.76 -33.59
CA LYS A 787 -24.40 -9.23 -34.09
C LYS A 787 -23.57 -10.37 -34.69
N LEU A 788 -23.40 -10.36 -36.01
CA LEU A 788 -22.66 -11.38 -36.76
C LEU A 788 -21.16 -11.06 -36.85
N GLY A 789 -20.77 -9.84 -36.48
CA GLY A 789 -19.40 -9.33 -36.52
C GLY A 789 -19.38 -7.84 -36.87
N THR A 790 -18.29 -7.40 -37.47
CA THR A 790 -18.14 -6.07 -38.09
C THR A 790 -17.87 -6.21 -39.59
N ALA A 791 -18.16 -5.15 -40.35
CA ALA A 791 -17.89 -5.05 -41.77
C ALA A 791 -17.54 -3.59 -42.13
N PRO A 792 -16.77 -3.34 -43.22
CA PRO A 792 -16.53 -1.99 -43.70
C PRO A 792 -17.84 -1.26 -44.02
N LEU A 793 -17.91 0.03 -43.68
CA LEU A 793 -19.06 0.86 -44.02
C LEU A 793 -19.29 0.87 -45.55
N PRO A 794 -20.53 0.62 -46.02
CA PRO A 794 -20.90 0.66 -47.43
C PRO A 794 -20.42 1.94 -48.11
N GLN A 795 -19.63 1.77 -49.17
CA GLN A 795 -19.06 2.91 -49.90
C GLN A 795 -20.17 3.71 -50.61
N PRO A 796 -20.23 5.04 -50.42
CA PRO A 796 -21.25 5.88 -51.04
C PRO A 796 -21.31 5.71 -52.55
N GLN A 797 -22.50 5.42 -53.08
CA GLN A 797 -22.70 5.29 -54.52
C GLN A 797 -22.91 6.67 -55.15
N VAL A 798 -22.15 7.01 -56.19
CA VAL A 798 -22.37 8.27 -56.93
C VAL A 798 -23.76 8.23 -57.59
N GLN A 799 -24.55 9.28 -57.37
CA GLN A 799 -25.94 9.38 -57.81
C GLN A 799 -26.27 10.79 -58.31
N ASP A 800 -27.26 10.88 -59.20
CA ASP A 800 -27.73 12.16 -59.76
C ASP A 800 -28.66 12.93 -58.82
N ALA A 801 -29.39 12.23 -57.93
CA ALA A 801 -30.31 12.80 -56.94
C ALA A 801 -30.68 11.76 -55.86
N VAL A 802 -31.29 12.21 -54.74
CA VAL A 802 -32.02 11.31 -53.82
C VAL A 802 -33.37 10.96 -54.43
N THR A 803 -33.73 9.67 -54.40
CA THR A 803 -34.96 9.13 -55.01
C THR A 803 -35.53 7.98 -54.18
N GLU A 804 -36.71 7.48 -54.55
CA GLU A 804 -37.32 6.28 -53.95
C GLU A 804 -36.41 5.04 -54.05
N ALA A 805 -35.74 4.90 -55.19
CA ALA A 805 -34.93 3.73 -55.53
C ALA A 805 -33.59 3.65 -54.76
N ASN A 806 -33.12 4.76 -54.17
CA ASN A 806 -31.91 4.78 -53.35
C ASN A 806 -32.17 5.11 -51.86
N GLN A 807 -33.44 5.15 -51.43
CA GLN A 807 -33.81 5.39 -50.03
C GLN A 807 -33.14 4.38 -49.08
N GLY A 808 -32.55 4.88 -48.00
CA GLY A 808 -31.80 4.17 -46.97
C GLY A 808 -30.33 3.91 -47.30
N GLN A 809 -29.89 4.15 -48.54
CA GLN A 809 -28.51 3.88 -48.96
C GLN A 809 -27.58 5.10 -48.77
N MET A 810 -26.31 4.84 -48.52
CA MET A 810 -25.24 5.85 -48.65
C MET A 810 -25.00 6.20 -50.12
N ILE A 811 -25.12 7.48 -50.47
CA ILE A 811 -24.89 8.02 -51.82
C ILE A 811 -23.99 9.26 -51.79
N THR A 812 -23.41 9.62 -52.94
CA THR A 812 -22.68 10.88 -53.15
C THR A 812 -23.30 11.68 -54.30
N LEU A 813 -23.62 12.95 -54.05
CA LEU A 813 -23.95 13.94 -55.07
C LEU A 813 -22.67 14.71 -55.43
N THR A 814 -22.26 14.68 -56.69
CA THR A 814 -21.00 15.30 -57.15
C THR A 814 -21.20 16.65 -57.84
N ASN A 815 -20.23 17.55 -57.65
CA ASN A 815 -20.16 18.89 -58.26
C ASN A 815 -21.45 19.71 -58.08
N VAL A 816 -22.01 19.70 -56.85
CA VAL A 816 -23.19 20.46 -56.44
C VAL A 816 -22.79 21.80 -55.82
N VAL A 817 -23.59 22.83 -56.08
CA VAL A 817 -23.46 24.17 -55.50
C VAL A 817 -24.31 24.24 -54.22
N VAL A 818 -23.74 24.77 -53.14
CA VAL A 818 -24.45 25.06 -51.88
C VAL A 818 -25.31 26.32 -52.05
N GLN A 819 -26.63 26.22 -51.84
CA GLN A 819 -27.59 27.34 -51.91
C GLN A 819 -28.70 27.22 -50.85
N ASP A 820 -29.34 28.34 -50.48
CA ASP A 820 -30.50 28.43 -49.58
C ASP A 820 -30.25 27.80 -48.19
N VAL A 821 -29.12 28.13 -47.56
CA VAL A 821 -28.72 27.56 -46.25
C VAL A 821 -29.54 28.17 -45.11
N VAL A 822 -30.31 27.33 -44.42
CA VAL A 822 -31.23 27.75 -43.35
C VAL A 822 -31.15 26.83 -42.12
N ALA A 823 -31.38 27.40 -40.94
CA ALA A 823 -31.57 26.63 -39.71
C ALA A 823 -32.90 25.84 -39.74
N ALA A 824 -32.89 24.63 -39.19
CA ALA A 824 -34.01 23.70 -39.21
C ALA A 824 -34.39 23.21 -37.79
N THR A 825 -35.44 22.39 -37.69
CA THR A 825 -35.86 21.75 -36.43
C THR A 825 -35.52 20.25 -36.43
N PRO A 826 -35.19 19.63 -35.27
CA PRO A 826 -34.99 20.25 -33.96
C PRO A 826 -33.77 21.20 -33.95
N ALA A 827 -33.72 22.08 -32.95
CA ALA A 827 -32.71 23.14 -32.87
C ALA A 827 -31.27 22.59 -32.97
N GLY A 828 -30.41 23.31 -33.68
CA GLY A 828 -29.06 22.86 -34.06
C GLY A 828 -28.99 22.17 -35.43
N SER A 829 -30.11 21.71 -35.99
CA SER A 829 -30.14 21.19 -37.37
C SER A 829 -30.01 22.31 -38.40
N LEU A 830 -29.44 22.01 -39.57
CA LEU A 830 -29.47 22.89 -40.75
C LEU A 830 -29.93 22.14 -42.01
N GLU A 831 -30.49 22.90 -42.95
CA GLU A 831 -30.91 22.41 -44.25
C GLU A 831 -30.50 23.38 -45.37
N PHE A 832 -30.17 22.84 -46.54
CA PHE A 832 -29.84 23.63 -47.72
C PHE A 832 -30.20 22.88 -49.01
N ASN A 833 -30.08 23.55 -50.15
CA ASN A 833 -30.29 22.98 -51.47
C ASN A 833 -28.92 22.70 -52.12
N ALA A 834 -28.65 21.44 -52.44
CA ALA A 834 -27.51 21.04 -53.27
C ALA A 834 -27.94 21.11 -54.73
N VAL A 835 -27.46 22.11 -55.47
CA VAL A 835 -27.94 22.46 -56.82
C VAL A 835 -26.92 22.05 -57.88
N ARG A 836 -27.36 21.31 -58.90
CA ARG A 836 -26.50 20.85 -60.00
C ARG A 836 -26.46 21.87 -61.14
N GLU A 837 -25.54 21.66 -62.08
CA GLU A 837 -25.34 22.55 -63.25
C GLU A 837 -26.56 22.61 -64.20
N ASP A 838 -27.42 21.60 -64.19
CA ASP A 838 -28.69 21.58 -64.93
C ASP A 838 -29.84 22.31 -64.21
N GLY A 839 -29.61 22.83 -63.00
CA GLY A 839 -30.61 23.48 -62.14
C GLY A 839 -31.49 22.51 -61.36
N SER A 840 -31.26 21.20 -61.43
CA SER A 840 -31.88 20.24 -60.50
C SER A 840 -31.31 20.42 -59.08
N SER A 841 -32.11 20.12 -58.05
CA SER A 841 -31.68 20.28 -56.66
C SER A 841 -32.15 19.12 -55.78
N THR A 842 -31.34 18.78 -54.79
CA THR A 842 -31.69 17.87 -53.70
C THR A 842 -31.61 18.61 -52.37
N ARG A 843 -32.57 18.38 -51.47
CA ARG A 843 -32.53 18.91 -50.11
C ARG A 843 -31.44 18.18 -49.32
N VAL A 844 -30.48 18.90 -48.74
CA VAL A 844 -29.50 18.33 -47.81
C VAL A 844 -29.86 18.77 -46.41
N ARG A 845 -29.75 17.86 -45.44
CA ARG A 845 -30.09 18.08 -44.05
C ARG A 845 -29.03 17.50 -43.11
N PHE A 846 -28.37 18.35 -42.34
CA PHE A 846 -27.65 17.93 -41.14
C PHE A 846 -28.62 17.97 -39.96
N ASP A 847 -28.78 16.85 -39.25
CA ASP A 847 -29.49 16.84 -37.98
C ASP A 847 -28.57 17.34 -36.87
N GLY A 848 -29.08 18.16 -35.94
CA GLY A 848 -28.26 18.79 -34.89
C GLY A 848 -27.50 17.80 -33.99
N ARG A 849 -27.91 16.53 -33.95
CA ARG A 849 -27.20 15.43 -33.25
C ARG A 849 -25.90 14.98 -33.92
N THR A 850 -25.65 15.39 -35.17
CA THR A 850 -24.35 15.20 -35.85
C THR A 850 -23.27 16.16 -35.35
N GLY A 851 -23.62 17.14 -34.51
CA GLY A 851 -22.70 18.20 -34.04
C GLY A 851 -22.37 19.26 -35.09
N VAL A 852 -22.75 19.08 -36.36
CA VAL A 852 -22.47 20.04 -37.43
C VAL A 852 -23.41 21.24 -37.31
N THR A 853 -22.83 22.41 -37.00
CA THR A 853 -23.57 23.68 -36.90
C THR A 853 -23.59 24.44 -38.23
N MET A 854 -24.58 25.32 -38.40
CA MET A 854 -24.70 26.20 -39.58
C MET A 854 -23.46 27.10 -39.75
N ASP A 855 -22.92 27.64 -38.66
CA ASP A 855 -21.75 28.51 -38.68
C ASP A 855 -20.47 27.73 -39.09
N SER A 856 -20.26 26.54 -38.50
CA SER A 856 -19.13 25.66 -38.87
C SER A 856 -19.21 25.14 -40.31
N PHE A 857 -20.43 24.98 -40.85
CA PHE A 857 -20.62 24.59 -42.25
C PHE A 857 -20.34 25.76 -43.21
N LEU A 858 -20.91 26.94 -42.95
CA LEU A 858 -20.73 28.13 -43.79
C LEU A 858 -19.31 28.71 -43.76
N ALA A 859 -18.53 28.45 -42.71
CA ALA A 859 -17.13 28.85 -42.63
C ALA A 859 -16.24 28.15 -43.68
N LEU A 860 -16.52 26.87 -43.98
CA LEU A 860 -15.77 26.08 -44.97
C LEU A 860 -16.46 26.06 -46.34
N TYR A 861 -17.80 26.06 -46.36
CA TYR A 861 -18.62 25.93 -47.56
C TYR A 861 -19.67 27.06 -47.64
N PRO A 862 -19.23 28.31 -47.84
CA PRO A 862 -20.15 29.43 -48.04
C PRO A 862 -21.02 29.22 -49.29
N GLU A 863 -22.17 29.91 -49.36
CA GLU A 863 -23.10 29.79 -50.49
C GLU A 863 -22.40 30.11 -51.83
N GLY A 864 -22.64 29.27 -52.83
CA GLY A 864 -21.94 29.32 -54.12
C GLY A 864 -20.76 28.35 -54.25
N THR A 865 -20.22 27.81 -53.15
CA THR A 865 -19.12 26.82 -53.18
C THR A 865 -19.56 25.52 -53.87
N ARG A 866 -18.69 24.96 -54.73
CA ARG A 866 -18.88 23.67 -55.41
C ARG A 866 -18.25 22.53 -54.63
N VAL A 867 -19.06 21.56 -54.24
CA VAL A 867 -18.69 20.44 -53.38
C VAL A 867 -19.18 19.09 -53.93
N ASN A 868 -18.57 18.01 -53.44
CA ASN A 868 -19.17 16.68 -53.44
C ASN A 868 -19.74 16.42 -52.04
N ILE A 869 -20.95 15.85 -51.95
CA ILE A 869 -21.65 15.63 -50.67
C ILE A 869 -22.08 14.17 -50.56
N SER A 870 -21.64 13.50 -49.50
CA SER A 870 -22.01 12.10 -49.18
C SER A 870 -23.01 12.01 -48.02
N GLY A 871 -23.93 11.06 -48.07
CA GLY A 871 -24.87 10.85 -46.97
C GLY A 871 -25.94 9.80 -47.26
N ILE A 872 -26.80 9.58 -46.27
CA ILE A 872 -27.91 8.63 -46.40
C ILE A 872 -29.05 9.29 -47.17
N ALA A 873 -29.43 8.69 -48.29
CA ALA A 873 -30.63 9.03 -49.04
C ALA A 873 -31.88 8.68 -48.20
N SER A 874 -32.77 9.65 -48.00
CA SER A 874 -33.91 9.54 -47.07
C SER A 874 -35.13 10.28 -47.62
N VAL A 875 -36.30 10.03 -47.04
CA VAL A 875 -37.50 10.84 -47.29
C VAL A 875 -38.10 11.28 -45.96
N TYR A 876 -38.61 12.51 -45.90
CA TYR A 876 -39.38 12.97 -44.76
C TYR A 876 -40.64 13.69 -45.23
N ARG A 877 -41.80 13.12 -44.89
CA ARG A 877 -43.14 13.62 -45.23
C ARG A 877 -43.36 13.86 -46.73
N GLY A 878 -42.74 13.02 -47.56
CA GLY A 878 -42.77 13.09 -49.02
C GLY A 878 -41.67 13.94 -49.67
N THR A 879 -40.81 14.60 -48.89
CA THR A 879 -39.63 15.32 -49.41
C THR A 879 -38.41 14.42 -49.37
N TYR A 880 -37.83 14.13 -50.54
CA TYR A 880 -36.55 13.42 -50.65
C TYR A 880 -35.38 14.33 -50.21
N GLN A 881 -34.49 13.78 -49.38
CA GLN A 881 -33.41 14.52 -48.74
C GLN A 881 -32.16 13.65 -48.54
N LEU A 882 -30.98 14.27 -48.61
CA LEU A 882 -29.70 13.66 -48.25
C LEU A 882 -29.38 14.00 -46.79
N LYS A 883 -28.98 13.00 -45.99
CA LYS A 883 -28.59 13.14 -44.58
C LYS A 883 -27.11 12.78 -44.41
N PRO A 884 -26.16 13.72 -44.55
CA PRO A 884 -24.77 13.52 -44.18
C PRO A 884 -24.63 13.26 -42.66
N LEU A 885 -23.56 12.56 -42.26
CA LEU A 885 -23.35 12.14 -40.87
C LEU A 885 -22.33 13.01 -40.12
N ALA A 886 -21.38 13.61 -40.85
CA ALA A 886 -20.34 14.49 -40.32
C ALA A 886 -19.95 15.54 -41.37
N LEU A 887 -19.30 16.64 -40.95
CA LEU A 887 -18.89 17.71 -41.86
C LEU A 887 -17.92 17.23 -42.96
N ALA A 888 -17.05 16.26 -42.64
CA ALA A 888 -16.13 15.61 -43.57
C ALA A 888 -16.79 14.81 -44.71
N HIS A 889 -18.12 14.64 -44.69
CA HIS A 889 -18.86 14.12 -45.85
C HIS A 889 -19.05 15.17 -46.96
N VAL A 890 -18.70 16.42 -46.72
CA VAL A 890 -18.67 17.51 -47.69
C VAL A 890 -17.20 17.77 -48.03
N VAL A 891 -16.84 17.77 -49.31
CA VAL A 891 -15.48 18.06 -49.78
C VAL A 891 -15.50 18.98 -51.01
N PRO A 892 -14.49 19.85 -51.21
CA PRO A 892 -14.38 20.65 -52.43
C PRO A 892 -14.37 19.81 -53.72
N SER A 893 -14.82 20.40 -54.83
CA SER A 893 -14.65 19.79 -56.15
C SER A 893 -13.17 19.74 -56.54
N ALA A 894 -12.70 18.61 -57.08
CA ALA A 894 -11.29 18.34 -57.44
C ALA A 894 -10.71 19.20 -58.59
N THR A 895 -11.41 20.26 -59.00
CA THR A 895 -11.01 21.21 -60.03
C THR A 895 -10.17 22.38 -59.50
N GLU A 896 -10.08 22.59 -58.18
CA GLU A 896 -9.42 23.77 -57.57
C GLU A 896 -8.59 23.43 -56.30
N ALA A 897 -8.03 22.22 -56.17
CA ALA A 897 -7.29 21.78 -54.98
C ALA A 897 -5.75 21.85 -55.10
N ASP A 898 -5.09 22.27 -54.02
CA ASP A 898 -3.63 22.19 -53.79
C ASP A 898 -3.30 21.03 -52.84
N LEU A 899 -2.09 20.48 -52.90
CA LEU A 899 -1.67 19.22 -52.28
C LEU A 899 -0.25 19.26 -51.68
N THR A 900 0.30 20.45 -51.42
CA THR A 900 1.68 20.63 -50.93
C THR A 900 1.69 21.24 -49.54
N ALA A 901 2.26 20.56 -48.55
CA ALA A 901 2.39 21.12 -47.19
C ALA A 901 3.44 22.26 -47.15
N PRO A 902 3.26 23.30 -46.32
CA PRO A 902 4.28 24.32 -46.08
C PRO A 902 5.53 23.76 -45.38
N VAL A 903 6.58 24.58 -45.32
CA VAL A 903 7.81 24.29 -44.55
C VAL A 903 8.07 25.44 -43.58
N THR A 904 8.42 25.13 -42.32
CA THR A 904 8.72 26.12 -41.27
C THR A 904 10.19 26.07 -40.84
N GLU A 905 10.89 27.21 -40.96
CA GLU A 905 12.21 27.46 -40.36
C GLU A 905 12.09 28.21 -39.02
N ARG A 906 13.16 28.20 -38.22
CA ARG A 906 13.24 28.87 -36.91
C ARG A 906 14.53 29.70 -36.79
N ASP A 907 14.45 30.78 -36.01
CA ASP A 907 15.59 31.58 -35.55
C ASP A 907 15.47 31.77 -34.03
N VAL A 908 16.57 31.59 -33.30
CA VAL A 908 16.58 31.50 -31.83
C VAL A 908 17.65 32.43 -31.26
N ALA A 909 17.20 33.48 -30.57
CA ALA A 909 18.06 34.39 -29.82
C ALA A 909 18.38 33.79 -28.44
N GLY A 910 19.21 32.75 -28.42
CA GLY A 910 19.61 31.99 -27.24
C GLY A 910 20.51 30.81 -27.60
N VAL A 911 20.57 29.79 -26.75
CA VAL A 911 21.22 28.50 -27.03
C VAL A 911 20.20 27.37 -26.90
N GLU A 912 20.12 26.54 -27.96
CA GLU A 912 19.28 25.34 -28.00
C GLU A 912 19.95 24.15 -27.27
N GLY A 913 19.17 23.33 -26.57
CA GLY A 913 19.63 22.06 -25.98
C GLY A 913 18.92 21.67 -24.69
N ALA A 914 18.68 20.37 -24.49
CA ALA A 914 17.98 19.85 -23.31
C ALA A 914 18.75 20.08 -21.98
N ASP A 915 20.09 20.04 -22.02
CA ASP A 915 20.97 20.24 -20.87
C ASP A 915 21.64 21.63 -20.83
N VAL A 916 21.16 22.58 -21.65
CA VAL A 916 21.73 23.93 -21.75
C VAL A 916 20.78 24.94 -21.14
N TYR A 917 21.30 25.80 -20.26
CA TYR A 917 20.54 26.81 -19.53
C TYR A 917 20.94 28.21 -19.99
N ASN A 918 19.94 29.05 -20.28
CA ASN A 918 20.15 30.43 -20.73
C ASN A 918 20.00 31.40 -19.55
N PRO A 919 21.04 32.17 -19.17
CA PRO A 919 21.04 33.13 -18.04
C PRO A 919 20.22 34.41 -18.32
N MET A 920 19.34 34.38 -19.31
CA MET A 920 18.50 35.48 -19.77
C MET A 920 17.33 34.93 -20.59
N GLU A 921 16.33 35.77 -20.85
CA GLU A 921 15.18 35.42 -21.68
C GLU A 921 15.60 35.06 -23.12
N VAL A 922 14.93 34.05 -23.69
CA VAL A 922 15.21 33.57 -25.05
C VAL A 922 14.03 33.90 -25.96
N THR A 923 14.30 34.50 -27.12
CA THR A 923 13.27 34.80 -28.13
C THR A 923 13.35 33.80 -29.28
N VAL A 924 12.20 33.22 -29.64
CA VAL A 924 12.04 32.27 -30.75
C VAL A 924 11.19 32.92 -31.84
N ALA A 925 11.73 32.98 -33.05
CA ALA A 925 11.01 33.38 -34.25
C ALA A 925 10.82 32.16 -35.16
N LEU A 926 9.64 32.08 -35.79
CA LEU A 926 9.29 31.09 -36.81
C LEU A 926 8.99 31.80 -38.13
N TYR A 927 9.33 31.14 -39.24
CA TYR A 927 9.11 31.63 -40.59
C TYR A 927 8.65 30.46 -41.47
N ALA A 928 7.52 30.61 -42.17
CA ALA A 928 6.97 29.54 -42.99
C ALA A 928 6.67 30.00 -44.41
N GLU A 929 6.96 29.14 -45.38
CA GLU A 929 6.64 29.33 -46.80
C GLU A 929 5.80 28.17 -47.33
N ASP A 930 4.73 28.51 -48.08
CA ASP A 930 4.01 27.57 -48.93
C ASP A 930 4.57 27.64 -50.36
N GLN A 931 4.80 26.46 -50.96
CA GLN A 931 5.27 26.30 -52.34
C GLN A 931 4.23 25.64 -53.26
N GLY A 932 3.09 25.18 -52.74
CA GLY A 932 1.95 24.68 -53.53
C GLY A 932 1.17 25.79 -54.22
N GLY A 933 0.93 26.90 -53.51
CA GLY A 933 0.37 28.14 -54.04
C GLY A 933 -1.04 28.47 -53.58
N SER A 934 -1.70 27.64 -52.77
CA SER A 934 -2.91 28.03 -52.02
C SER A 934 -2.62 29.13 -50.98
N GLY A 935 -1.37 29.21 -50.52
CA GLY A 935 -0.87 30.13 -49.52
C GLY A 935 -1.01 29.58 -48.10
N LEU A 936 -0.09 30.00 -47.23
CA LEU A 936 -0.14 29.70 -45.80
C LEU A 936 -1.47 30.16 -45.19
N GLU A 937 -2.13 29.27 -44.43
CA GLU A 937 -3.28 29.60 -43.60
C GLU A 937 -2.84 29.92 -42.17
N ARG A 938 -2.01 29.05 -41.57
CA ARG A 938 -1.45 29.29 -40.23
C ARG A 938 -0.11 28.59 -40.01
N THR A 939 0.75 29.21 -39.20
CA THR A 939 1.83 28.55 -38.46
C THR A 939 1.38 28.42 -37.02
N GLU A 940 1.70 27.31 -36.36
CA GLU A 940 1.34 27.07 -34.97
C GLU A 940 2.45 26.35 -34.21
N TYR A 941 2.54 26.64 -32.91
CA TYR A 941 3.51 26.06 -32.00
C TYR A 941 2.84 25.69 -30.68
N ARG A 942 3.37 24.68 -29.98
CA ARG A 942 2.98 24.36 -28.60
C ARG A 942 4.20 24.30 -27.70
N VAL A 943 3.98 24.48 -26.41
CA VAL A 943 5.02 24.45 -25.39
C VAL A 943 4.65 23.40 -24.34
N ASN A 944 5.62 22.56 -23.96
CA ASN A 944 5.51 21.49 -22.97
C ASN A 944 4.28 20.58 -23.20
N GLY A 945 4.05 20.19 -24.47
CA GLY A 945 2.97 19.28 -24.86
C GLY A 945 1.55 19.85 -24.80
N GLY A 946 1.39 21.15 -24.50
CA GLY A 946 0.09 21.82 -24.39
C GLY A 946 -0.64 22.03 -25.72
N GLU A 947 -1.68 22.88 -25.68
CA GLU A 947 -2.46 23.25 -26.86
C GLU A 947 -1.61 23.94 -27.94
N TRP A 948 -2.00 23.76 -29.21
CA TRP A 948 -1.40 24.45 -30.35
C TRP A 948 -1.83 25.92 -30.38
N ILE A 949 -0.85 26.82 -30.31
CA ILE A 949 -0.99 28.27 -30.33
C ILE A 949 -0.61 28.78 -31.72
N GLN A 950 -1.49 29.54 -32.37
CA GLN A 950 -1.17 30.17 -33.65
C GLN A 950 -0.04 31.20 -33.48
N TYR A 951 1.02 31.05 -34.26
CA TYR A 951 2.15 31.97 -34.31
C TYR A 951 1.78 33.23 -35.09
N ALA A 952 2.07 34.40 -34.51
CA ALA A 952 1.74 35.72 -35.08
C ALA A 952 2.94 36.69 -35.06
N GLU A 953 3.78 36.62 -34.04
CA GLU A 953 5.03 37.36 -33.88
C GLU A 953 6.01 36.55 -33.01
N PRO A 954 7.33 36.82 -33.05
CA PRO A 954 8.32 36.11 -32.24
C PRO A 954 7.97 36.15 -30.74
N PHE A 955 8.05 35.01 -30.07
CA PHE A 955 7.69 34.89 -28.66
C PHE A 955 8.92 34.74 -27.76
N THR A 956 8.86 35.32 -26.56
CA THR A 956 9.98 35.36 -25.62
C THR A 956 9.67 34.51 -24.39
N LEU A 957 10.53 33.53 -24.12
CA LEU A 957 10.60 32.77 -22.88
C LEU A 957 11.23 33.64 -21.79
N SER A 958 10.39 34.48 -21.18
CA SER A 958 10.77 35.50 -20.17
C SER A 958 10.53 35.06 -18.73
N ASN A 959 10.15 33.79 -18.52
CA ASN A 959 10.07 33.12 -17.23
C ASN A 959 11.11 32.00 -17.16
N ASP A 960 11.50 31.65 -15.95
CA ASP A 960 12.44 30.58 -15.68
C ASP A 960 11.72 29.23 -15.79
N GLY A 961 12.34 28.25 -16.44
CA GLY A 961 11.77 26.93 -16.68
C GLY A 961 12.46 26.14 -17.80
N LYS A 962 12.03 24.89 -17.95
CA LYS A 962 12.41 24.00 -19.07
C LYS A 962 11.30 23.98 -20.11
N TYR A 963 11.65 24.14 -21.39
CA TYR A 963 10.71 24.32 -22.49
C TYR A 963 11.02 23.38 -23.67
N THR A 964 10.14 22.40 -23.88
CA THR A 964 10.01 21.67 -25.13
C THR A 964 9.02 22.42 -26.01
N ILE A 965 9.49 22.96 -27.14
CA ILE A 965 8.67 23.65 -28.13
C ILE A 965 8.50 22.72 -29.33
N GLU A 966 7.26 22.53 -29.77
CA GLU A 966 6.96 21.90 -31.07
C GLU A 966 6.32 22.93 -32.00
N TYR A 967 6.62 22.88 -33.31
CA TYR A 967 6.10 23.83 -34.30
C TYR A 967 5.81 23.19 -35.66
N ARG A 968 4.81 23.72 -36.38
CA ARG A 968 4.35 23.27 -37.70
C ARG A 968 3.56 24.36 -38.45
N SER A 969 3.32 24.16 -39.75
CA SER A 969 2.47 25.03 -40.57
C SER A 969 1.43 24.28 -41.40
N VAL A 970 0.35 24.98 -41.80
CA VAL A 970 -0.75 24.46 -42.62
C VAL A 970 -1.14 25.46 -43.71
N ASP A 971 -1.36 24.99 -44.94
CA ASP A 971 -1.81 25.79 -46.09
C ASP A 971 -3.34 26.00 -46.12
N ARG A 972 -3.84 26.67 -47.17
CA ARG A 972 -5.29 26.90 -47.38
C ARG A 972 -6.06 25.76 -48.02
N ALA A 973 -5.39 24.69 -48.45
CA ALA A 973 -6.03 23.47 -48.92
C ALA A 973 -6.12 22.39 -47.82
N GLY A 974 -5.46 22.60 -46.67
CA GLY A 974 -5.45 21.69 -45.52
C GLY A 974 -4.23 20.77 -45.45
N ASN A 975 -3.17 21.05 -46.22
CA ASN A 975 -1.92 20.31 -46.19
C ASN A 975 -1.08 20.76 -44.97
N GLU A 976 -0.77 19.82 -44.08
CA GLU A 976 -0.13 20.06 -42.78
C GLU A 976 1.31 19.53 -42.73
N GLU A 977 2.22 20.34 -42.19
CA GLU A 977 3.61 20.00 -41.94
C GLU A 977 3.76 19.06 -40.72
N ALA A 978 4.68 18.11 -40.79
CA ALA A 978 5.03 17.28 -39.64
C ALA A 978 5.68 18.12 -38.51
N PRO A 979 5.30 17.95 -37.23
CA PRO A 979 5.88 18.70 -36.12
C PRO A 979 7.41 18.62 -36.04
N ASN A 980 8.06 19.77 -35.95
CA ASN A 980 9.46 19.92 -35.59
C ASN A 980 9.59 20.20 -34.08
N THR A 981 10.68 19.77 -33.44
CA THR A 981 10.90 19.93 -31.99
C THR A 981 12.17 20.74 -31.69
N LEU A 982 12.10 21.56 -30.63
CA LEU A 982 13.12 22.48 -30.14
C LEU A 982 13.17 22.42 -28.61
N TYR A 983 14.36 22.43 -28.01
CA TYR A 983 14.55 22.44 -26.55
C TYR A 983 15.26 23.73 -26.11
N ILE A 984 14.66 24.46 -25.17
CA ILE A 984 15.21 25.68 -24.55
C ILE A 984 15.02 25.58 -23.03
N ASN A 985 16.04 25.85 -22.22
CA ASN A 985 15.86 26.13 -20.80
C ASN A 985 16.28 27.57 -20.49
N VAL A 986 15.52 28.24 -19.63
CA VAL A 986 15.81 29.59 -19.12
C VAL A 986 15.91 29.51 -17.61
N ASP A 987 17.00 29.99 -17.05
CA ASP A 987 17.20 30.11 -15.60
C ASP A 987 18.02 31.37 -15.37
N ARG A 988 17.59 32.25 -14.47
CA ARG A 988 18.15 33.58 -14.21
C ARG A 988 18.29 33.86 -12.72
N LEU A 989 18.01 32.87 -11.86
CA LEU A 989 17.99 33.02 -10.42
C LEU A 989 19.17 32.27 -9.78
N ALA A 990 19.65 32.79 -8.65
CA ALA A 990 20.65 32.09 -7.86
C ALA A 990 19.95 31.17 -6.84
N PRO A 991 20.56 30.02 -6.47
CA PRO A 991 19.97 29.06 -5.57
C PRO A 991 19.64 29.68 -4.20
N GLU A 992 18.45 29.41 -3.68
CA GLU A 992 18.05 29.85 -2.35
C GLU A 992 18.72 28.97 -1.28
N VAL A 993 19.44 29.61 -0.35
CA VAL A 993 20.00 28.94 0.83
C VAL A 993 19.16 29.33 2.04
N THR A 994 18.44 28.36 2.59
CA THR A 994 17.57 28.53 3.76
C THR A 994 18.20 27.94 5.01
N PHE A 995 17.85 28.49 6.18
CA PHE A 995 18.22 28.01 7.51
C PHE A 995 16.94 27.77 8.30
N THR A 996 16.82 26.62 8.95
CA THR A 996 15.68 26.28 9.81
C THR A 996 16.17 25.65 11.11
N GLY A 997 15.52 25.95 12.24
CA GLY A 997 15.92 25.51 13.58
C GLY A 997 16.46 26.63 14.46
N ASP A 998 17.11 26.25 15.56
CA ASP A 998 17.52 27.19 16.62
C ASP A 998 18.95 27.74 16.44
N TYR A 999 19.10 29.05 16.63
CA TYR A 999 20.40 29.75 16.58
C TYR A 999 21.22 29.60 17.88
N GLN A 1000 20.82 28.73 18.80
CA GLN A 1000 21.54 28.46 20.05
C GLN A 1000 21.62 26.96 20.29
N VAL A 1001 22.78 26.48 20.71
CA VAL A 1001 23.04 25.08 21.06
C VAL A 1001 23.78 25.02 22.41
N LEU A 1002 23.51 23.98 23.19
CA LEU A 1002 24.35 23.65 24.34
C LEU A 1002 25.61 22.92 23.86
N GLN A 1003 26.76 23.26 24.42
CA GLN A 1003 28.05 22.62 24.09
C GLN A 1003 28.04 21.10 24.32
N VAL A 1004 27.15 20.63 25.20
CA VAL A 1004 26.93 19.20 25.52
C VAL A 1004 25.90 18.51 24.62
N ALA A 1005 25.26 19.23 23.69
CA ALA A 1005 24.32 18.63 22.74
C ALA A 1005 25.06 17.77 21.70
N PRO A 1006 24.46 16.66 21.22
CA PRO A 1006 25.10 15.75 20.27
C PRO A 1006 25.30 16.36 18.87
N SER A 1007 24.46 17.32 18.48
CA SER A 1007 24.46 17.97 17.17
C SER A 1007 23.91 19.40 17.25
N VAL A 1008 24.05 20.16 16.17
CA VAL A 1008 23.42 21.48 16.04
C VAL A 1008 21.90 21.35 15.76
N PRO A 1009 21.03 22.14 16.43
CA PRO A 1009 19.58 22.06 16.28
C PRO A 1009 19.07 22.85 15.07
N PHE A 1010 19.81 22.83 13.96
CA PHE A 1010 19.46 23.55 12.74
C PHE A 1010 19.87 22.79 11.47
N ASN A 1011 19.13 23.03 10.39
CA ASN A 1011 19.40 22.49 9.05
C ASN A 1011 19.64 23.62 8.03
N ILE A 1012 20.35 23.29 6.96
CA ILE A 1012 20.53 24.12 5.77
C ILE A 1012 19.96 23.38 4.57
N ALA A 1013 19.04 24.00 3.83
CA ALA A 1013 18.60 23.51 2.53
C ALA A 1013 19.01 24.49 1.42
N VAL A 1014 19.55 23.93 0.34
CA VAL A 1014 19.96 24.67 -0.87
C VAL A 1014 19.05 24.22 -2.02
N ASN A 1015 18.20 25.12 -2.48
CA ASN A 1015 17.20 24.83 -3.51
C ASN A 1015 17.47 25.69 -4.75
N ASP A 1016 17.35 25.10 -5.94
CA ASP A 1016 17.11 25.85 -7.16
C ASP A 1016 15.90 25.24 -7.89
N ALA A 1017 15.15 26.08 -8.62
CA ALA A 1017 13.88 25.73 -9.22
C ALA A 1017 13.96 25.20 -10.66
N VAL A 1018 15.10 25.35 -11.37
CA VAL A 1018 15.17 25.06 -12.81
C VAL A 1018 16.43 24.33 -13.26
N SER A 1019 17.62 24.80 -12.91
CA SER A 1019 18.89 24.16 -13.30
C SER A 1019 19.47 23.26 -12.21
N GLY A 1020 19.06 23.48 -10.95
CA GLY A 1020 19.38 22.64 -9.80
C GLY A 1020 20.73 22.98 -9.15
N PRO A 1021 20.90 22.68 -7.84
CA PRO A 1021 22.17 22.91 -7.15
C PRO A 1021 23.27 22.00 -7.69
N LYS A 1022 24.32 22.61 -8.25
CA LYS A 1022 25.47 21.91 -8.88
C LYS A 1022 26.66 21.76 -7.94
N SER A 1023 26.80 22.65 -6.97
CA SER A 1023 27.79 22.52 -5.89
C SER A 1023 27.45 23.39 -4.69
N THR A 1024 27.73 22.89 -3.49
CA THR A 1024 27.62 23.64 -2.23
C THR A 1024 28.91 23.50 -1.45
N ALA A 1025 29.37 24.58 -0.82
CA ALA A 1025 30.57 24.62 0.00
C ALA A 1025 30.28 25.30 1.35
N TYR A 1026 30.58 24.59 2.44
CA TYR A 1026 30.35 25.05 3.81
C TYR A 1026 31.65 25.53 4.46
N ARG A 1027 31.58 26.59 5.26
CA ARG A 1027 32.69 27.07 6.10
C ARG A 1027 32.22 27.42 7.50
N LEU A 1028 32.76 26.74 8.51
CA LEU A 1028 32.62 27.11 9.92
C LEU A 1028 33.84 27.93 10.34
N ASP A 1029 33.62 29.17 10.78
CA ASP A 1029 34.64 30.13 11.22
C ASP A 1029 35.81 30.32 10.21
N GLY A 1030 35.50 30.11 8.92
CA GLY A 1030 36.43 30.19 7.80
C GLY A 1030 37.08 28.84 7.39
N ARG A 1031 37.14 27.84 8.29
CA ARG A 1031 37.54 26.46 7.96
C ARG A 1031 36.47 25.84 7.07
N SER A 1032 36.88 25.20 5.97
CA SER A 1032 35.96 24.38 5.17
C SER A 1032 35.52 23.13 5.95
N ILE A 1033 34.24 22.79 5.83
CA ILE A 1033 33.64 21.55 6.34
C ILE A 1033 32.80 20.90 5.23
N THR A 1034 32.47 19.61 5.35
CA THR A 1034 31.69 18.87 4.35
C THR A 1034 30.19 19.21 4.39
N GLY A 1035 29.64 19.45 5.58
CA GLY A 1035 28.24 19.81 5.81
C GLY A 1035 27.96 20.09 7.29
N VAL A 1036 26.74 20.46 7.63
CA VAL A 1036 26.38 20.83 9.03
C VAL A 1036 26.51 19.67 10.03
N ALA A 1037 26.48 18.42 9.56
CA ALA A 1037 26.75 17.24 10.39
C ALA A 1037 28.20 17.14 10.89
N GLU A 1038 29.17 17.86 10.29
CA GLU A 1038 30.54 17.97 10.83
C GLU A 1038 30.61 18.87 12.08
N ILE A 1039 29.54 19.61 12.40
CA ILE A 1039 29.49 20.59 13.50
C ILE A 1039 29.09 19.90 14.81
N VAL A 1040 30.06 19.24 15.45
CA VAL A 1040 29.90 18.66 16.80
C VAL A 1040 30.00 19.78 17.87
N PRO A 1041 28.94 20.11 18.64
CA PRO A 1041 28.96 21.23 19.58
C PRO A 1041 30.05 21.14 20.65
N PHE A 1042 30.33 19.93 21.14
CA PHE A 1042 31.38 19.65 22.13
C PHE A 1042 32.80 19.98 21.62
N SER A 1043 33.01 20.05 20.30
CA SER A 1043 34.30 20.42 19.71
C SER A 1043 34.56 21.93 19.65
N LEU A 1044 33.57 22.75 20.05
CA LEU A 1044 33.57 24.20 19.92
C LEU A 1044 33.69 24.90 21.29
N SER A 1045 34.45 25.99 21.31
CA SER A 1045 34.51 26.95 22.43
C SER A 1045 33.17 27.69 22.56
N VAL A 1046 32.66 27.94 23.76
CA VAL A 1046 31.43 28.73 23.89
C VAL A 1046 31.56 30.16 23.36
N GLY A 1047 30.52 30.62 22.65
CA GLY A 1047 30.50 31.91 21.96
C GLY A 1047 29.75 31.87 20.64
N THR A 1048 30.00 32.90 19.82
CA THR A 1048 29.36 33.06 18.49
C THR A 1048 30.20 32.38 17.41
N HIS A 1049 29.59 31.40 16.74
CA HIS A 1049 30.16 30.73 15.57
C HIS A 1049 29.49 31.22 14.28
N LYS A 1050 30.24 31.17 13.19
CA LYS A 1050 29.85 31.68 11.87
C LYS A 1050 29.87 30.56 10.84
N LEU A 1051 28.71 30.23 10.28
CA LEU A 1051 28.56 29.31 9.16
C LEU A 1051 28.30 30.09 7.88
N THR A 1052 29.25 30.06 6.95
CA THR A 1052 29.06 30.57 5.58
C THR A 1052 28.77 29.40 4.64
N VAL A 1053 27.72 29.53 3.84
CA VAL A 1053 27.29 28.54 2.85
C VAL A 1053 27.33 29.20 1.48
N GLN A 1054 28.13 28.66 0.56
CA GLN A 1054 28.18 29.11 -0.84
C GLN A 1054 27.62 28.02 -1.75
N ALA A 1055 26.61 28.37 -2.54
CA ALA A 1055 25.94 27.48 -3.49
C ALA A 1055 26.14 27.99 -4.94
N THR A 1056 26.20 27.06 -5.89
CA THR A 1056 26.26 27.32 -7.33
C THR A 1056 25.26 26.40 -8.03
N ASP A 1057 24.44 26.93 -8.93
CA ASP A 1057 23.49 26.16 -9.76
C ASP A 1057 24.12 25.65 -11.07
N ALA A 1058 23.34 25.02 -11.95
CA ALA A 1058 23.84 24.51 -13.22
C ALA A 1058 23.89 25.54 -14.36
N ALA A 1059 23.10 26.61 -14.30
CA ALA A 1059 23.21 27.78 -15.17
C ALA A 1059 24.50 28.61 -14.89
N GLY A 1060 25.04 28.49 -13.68
CA GLY A 1060 26.28 29.11 -13.22
C GLY A 1060 26.11 30.34 -12.34
N HIS A 1061 24.91 30.64 -11.81
CA HIS A 1061 24.77 31.67 -10.78
C HIS A 1061 25.25 31.15 -9.42
N THR A 1062 25.48 32.08 -8.49
CA THR A 1062 26.00 31.74 -7.15
C THR A 1062 25.27 32.51 -6.07
N ALA A 1063 24.92 31.81 -5.00
CA ALA A 1063 24.49 32.41 -3.74
C ALA A 1063 25.59 32.21 -2.68
N SER A 1064 25.69 33.15 -1.75
CA SER A 1064 26.58 33.05 -0.59
C SER A 1064 25.88 33.69 0.60
N VAL A 1065 25.54 32.86 1.58
CA VAL A 1065 24.74 33.26 2.75
C VAL A 1065 25.51 32.94 4.03
N GLU A 1066 25.32 33.76 5.05
CA GLU A 1066 26.08 33.72 6.29
C GLU A 1066 25.13 33.70 7.49
N PHE A 1067 25.25 32.66 8.31
CA PHE A 1067 24.46 32.44 9.51
C PHE A 1067 25.38 32.48 10.74
N THR A 1068 24.86 32.94 11.88
CA THR A 1068 25.57 32.92 13.15
C THR A 1068 24.76 32.20 14.22
N PHE A 1069 25.40 31.27 14.93
CA PHE A 1069 24.79 30.55 16.04
C PHE A 1069 25.63 30.69 17.31
N GLN A 1070 25.04 30.44 18.47
CA GLN A 1070 25.72 30.48 19.77
C GLN A 1070 25.93 29.07 20.31
N VAL A 1071 27.17 28.69 20.59
CA VAL A 1071 27.48 27.55 21.46
C VAL A 1071 27.50 28.07 22.89
N THR A 1072 26.77 27.40 23.79
CA THR A 1072 26.53 27.90 25.15
C THR A 1072 26.73 26.81 26.20
N ILE A 1073 27.15 27.21 27.40
CA ILE A 1073 27.28 26.32 28.56
C ILE A 1073 26.85 27.07 29.82
N ASN A 1074 26.37 26.34 30.82
CA ASN A 1074 25.92 26.89 32.08
C ASN A 1074 26.16 25.90 33.23
N ILE A 1075 26.07 26.38 34.47
CA ILE A 1075 26.45 25.63 35.68
C ILE A 1075 25.67 24.31 35.86
N ALA A 1076 24.46 24.19 35.30
CA ALA A 1076 23.63 23.00 35.42
C ALA A 1076 24.00 21.86 34.46
N HIS A 1077 24.94 22.09 33.52
CA HIS A 1077 25.36 21.11 32.49
C HIS A 1077 26.90 20.97 32.44
N LEU A 1078 27.63 21.45 33.46
CA LEU A 1078 29.09 21.34 33.53
C LEU A 1078 29.57 19.92 33.85
N ASP A 1079 28.70 19.15 34.50
CA ASP A 1079 28.82 17.74 34.83
C ASP A 1079 28.66 16.89 33.57
N GLU A 1080 27.64 17.14 32.76
CA GLU A 1080 27.49 16.55 31.41
C GLU A 1080 28.74 16.78 30.55
N LEU A 1081 29.33 17.98 30.61
CA LEU A 1081 30.58 18.30 29.90
C LEU A 1081 31.78 17.46 30.40
N VAL A 1082 31.85 17.17 31.70
CA VAL A 1082 32.90 16.29 32.27
C VAL A 1082 32.67 14.83 31.92
N ASP A 1083 31.42 14.37 31.87
CA ASP A 1083 31.10 13.00 31.45
C ASP A 1083 31.40 12.78 29.97
N LEU A 1084 31.03 13.71 29.07
CA LEU A 1084 31.51 13.72 27.67
C LEU A 1084 33.05 13.75 27.58
N GLY A 1085 33.71 14.53 28.46
CA GLY A 1085 35.16 14.57 28.59
C GLY A 1085 35.78 13.24 29.05
N LYS A 1086 35.05 12.43 29.82
CA LYS A 1086 35.42 11.07 30.25
C LYS A 1086 35.23 10.08 29.12
N ASP A 1087 34.11 10.14 28.42
CA ASP A 1087 33.75 9.14 27.41
C ASP A 1087 34.56 9.32 26.11
N HIS A 1088 34.90 10.56 25.73
CA HIS A 1088 35.92 10.84 24.72
C HIS A 1088 37.38 10.72 25.22
N GLY A 1089 37.59 10.17 26.43
CA GLY A 1089 38.91 9.82 26.95
C GLY A 1089 39.85 11.01 27.17
N TYR A 1090 39.37 12.19 27.55
CA TYR A 1090 40.21 13.34 27.89
C TYR A 1090 40.81 13.27 29.30
N PHE A 1091 40.33 12.38 30.16
CA PHE A 1091 40.97 12.08 31.45
C PHE A 1091 42.01 10.96 31.30
N LEU A 1092 43.15 11.13 31.97
CA LEU A 1092 44.29 10.22 31.96
C LEU A 1092 44.35 9.34 33.22
N THR A 1093 43.51 9.63 34.23
CA THR A 1093 43.32 8.81 35.43
C THR A 1093 41.86 8.85 35.88
N HIS A 1094 41.34 7.72 36.40
CA HIS A 1094 39.93 7.59 36.79
C HIS A 1094 39.49 8.55 37.91
N GLY A 1095 40.42 8.99 38.78
CA GLY A 1095 40.08 9.83 39.94
C GLY A 1095 39.79 11.30 39.62
N THR A 1096 40.25 11.83 38.48
CA THR A 1096 40.14 13.27 38.20
C THR A 1096 38.73 13.68 37.75
N ALA A 1097 38.05 12.88 36.92
CA ALA A 1097 36.67 13.17 36.51
C ALA A 1097 35.75 13.26 37.73
N ALA A 1098 35.76 12.26 38.62
CA ALA A 1098 34.98 12.24 39.85
C ALA A 1098 35.29 13.44 40.80
N SER A 1099 36.55 13.89 40.82
CA SER A 1099 36.97 15.08 41.60
C SER A 1099 36.42 16.39 41.03
N LEU A 1100 36.27 16.50 39.70
CA LEU A 1100 35.58 17.62 39.06
C LEU A 1100 34.06 17.53 39.27
N GLN A 1101 33.46 16.35 39.09
CA GLN A 1101 32.02 16.11 39.33
C GLN A 1101 31.61 16.53 40.74
N ALA A 1102 32.33 16.11 41.78
CA ALA A 1102 32.07 16.52 43.16
C ALA A 1102 32.17 18.06 43.36
N GLN A 1103 33.08 18.73 42.65
CA GLN A 1103 33.21 20.20 42.70
C GLN A 1103 32.10 20.92 41.92
N ILE A 1104 31.64 20.36 40.80
CA ILE A 1104 30.53 20.87 39.99
C ILE A 1104 29.20 20.70 40.74
N THR A 1105 28.92 19.50 41.28
CA THR A 1105 27.78 19.26 42.18
C THR A 1105 27.77 20.20 43.38
N SER A 1106 28.95 20.56 43.91
CA SER A 1106 29.08 21.57 44.95
C SER A 1106 28.78 22.99 44.43
N LEU A 1107 29.26 23.36 43.24
CA LEU A 1107 29.01 24.65 42.58
C LEU A 1107 27.52 24.87 42.25
N GLN A 1108 26.85 23.85 41.71
CA GLN A 1108 25.39 23.85 41.48
C GLN A 1108 24.61 24.08 42.79
N LYS A 1109 25.03 23.44 43.88
CA LYS A 1109 24.44 23.58 45.22
C LYS A 1109 24.81 24.89 45.95
N ALA A 1110 25.35 25.90 45.25
CA ALA A 1110 25.64 27.22 45.81
C ALA A 1110 24.40 28.11 45.87
N LYS A 1111 23.99 28.52 47.08
CA LYS A 1111 22.74 29.28 47.32
C LYS A 1111 22.93 30.79 47.24
N THR A 1112 24.16 31.28 47.36
CA THR A 1112 24.51 32.70 47.26
C THR A 1112 25.53 32.96 46.14
N PRO A 1113 25.57 34.17 45.55
CA PRO A 1113 26.59 34.54 44.55
C PRO A 1113 28.03 34.41 45.07
N LEU A 1114 28.26 34.67 46.37
CA LEU A 1114 29.57 34.55 47.00
C LEU A 1114 30.03 33.08 47.12
N GLU A 1115 29.14 32.16 47.53
CA GLU A 1115 29.46 30.73 47.50
C GLU A 1115 29.75 30.24 46.08
N ARG A 1116 28.99 30.73 45.09
CA ARG A 1116 29.17 30.38 43.67
C ARG A 1116 30.52 30.83 43.15
N ASP A 1117 30.89 32.10 43.37
CA ASP A 1117 32.19 32.66 43.00
C ASP A 1117 33.37 31.89 43.64
N ILE A 1118 33.26 31.57 44.94
CA ILE A 1118 34.28 30.79 45.66
C ILE A 1118 34.41 29.38 45.07
N ARG A 1119 33.31 28.68 44.80
CA ARG A 1119 33.33 27.33 44.23
C ARG A 1119 33.78 27.32 42.76
N LEU A 1120 33.41 28.34 41.98
CA LEU A 1120 33.85 28.51 40.59
C LEU A 1120 35.37 28.73 40.52
N LYS A 1121 35.92 29.56 41.43
CA LYS A 1121 37.37 29.77 41.56
C LYS A 1121 38.11 28.51 42.00
N ALA A 1122 37.54 27.73 42.91
CA ALA A 1122 38.10 26.44 43.30
C ALA A 1122 38.16 25.45 42.11
N LEU A 1123 37.07 25.33 41.35
CA LEU A 1123 37.00 24.46 40.17
C LEU A 1123 38.02 24.87 39.09
N LYS A 1124 38.14 26.17 38.78
CA LYS A 1124 39.18 26.68 37.87
C LYS A 1124 40.58 26.33 38.32
N ILE A 1125 40.90 26.53 39.60
CA ILE A 1125 42.21 26.17 40.17
C ILE A 1125 42.47 24.67 40.03
N THR A 1126 41.48 23.82 40.30
CA THR A 1126 41.62 22.36 40.10
C THR A 1126 41.96 22.02 38.65
N ILE A 1127 41.17 22.52 37.68
CA ILE A 1127 41.38 22.21 36.25
C ILE A 1127 42.74 22.73 35.78
N SER A 1128 43.15 23.93 36.23
CA SER A 1128 44.45 24.52 35.91
C SER A 1128 45.63 23.72 36.47
N VAL A 1129 45.45 23.04 37.61
CA VAL A 1129 46.47 22.18 38.23
C VAL A 1129 46.51 20.78 37.61
N GLN A 1130 45.38 20.25 37.14
CA GLN A 1130 45.31 18.91 36.53
C GLN A 1130 45.61 18.89 35.03
N SER A 1131 45.54 20.05 34.37
CA SER A 1131 45.86 20.24 32.95
C SER A 1131 47.24 19.69 32.58
N GLY A 1132 47.27 18.73 31.66
CA GLY A 1132 48.49 18.06 31.20
C GLY A 1132 49.09 17.03 32.18
N LEU A 1133 48.50 16.84 33.37
CA LEU A 1133 48.94 15.85 34.37
C LEU A 1133 47.98 14.65 34.46
N THR A 1134 46.69 14.92 34.63
CA THR A 1134 45.65 13.87 34.76
C THR A 1134 44.44 14.09 33.84
N MET A 1135 44.44 15.19 33.08
CA MET A 1135 43.52 15.44 31.97
C MET A 1135 44.28 16.08 30.80
N LYS A 1136 43.88 15.81 29.56
CA LYS A 1136 44.49 16.37 28.34
C LYS A 1136 44.39 17.89 28.36
N GLN A 1137 45.50 18.58 28.06
CA GLN A 1137 45.61 20.03 28.16
C GLN A 1137 44.59 20.79 27.29
N SER A 1138 44.22 20.26 26.12
CA SER A 1138 43.22 20.87 25.23
C SER A 1138 41.84 20.97 25.88
N PHE A 1139 41.37 19.91 26.53
CA PHE A 1139 40.07 19.88 27.21
C PHE A 1139 40.09 20.70 28.50
N ALA A 1140 41.22 20.72 29.22
CA ALA A 1140 41.39 21.62 30.36
C ALA A 1140 41.33 23.10 29.96
N ASN A 1141 41.83 23.47 28.78
CA ASN A 1141 41.70 24.84 28.26
C ASN A 1141 40.25 25.17 27.90
N LEU A 1142 39.55 24.26 27.19
CA LEU A 1142 38.13 24.40 26.85
C LEU A 1142 37.30 24.69 28.11
N MET A 1143 37.37 23.81 29.11
CA MET A 1143 36.67 23.99 30.38
C MET A 1143 37.04 25.29 31.12
N LEU A 1144 38.24 25.84 30.94
CA LEU A 1144 38.62 27.12 31.55
C LEU A 1144 37.97 28.32 30.83
N GLU A 1145 37.87 28.26 29.50
CA GLU A 1145 37.14 29.23 28.66
C GLU A 1145 35.63 29.18 28.97
N ASP A 1146 35.05 27.98 29.09
CA ASP A 1146 33.66 27.74 29.48
C ASP A 1146 33.33 28.34 30.86
N LEU A 1147 34.23 28.17 31.83
CA LEU A 1147 34.11 28.75 33.16
C LEU A 1147 34.45 30.26 33.17
N GLU A 1148 35.09 30.82 32.14
CA GLU A 1148 35.22 32.27 31.92
C GLU A 1148 33.95 32.87 31.32
N TYR A 1149 33.31 32.21 30.35
CA TYR A 1149 31.99 32.57 29.84
C TYR A 1149 30.94 32.60 30.96
N ILE A 1150 30.82 31.51 31.73
CA ILE A 1150 29.94 31.43 32.91
C ILE A 1150 30.24 32.52 33.94
N GLY A 1151 31.51 32.89 34.11
CA GLY A 1151 31.94 33.94 35.05
C GLY A 1151 31.66 35.36 34.55
N GLY A 1152 31.80 35.60 33.25
CA GLY A 1152 31.66 36.92 32.61
C GLY A 1152 30.22 37.45 32.57
N VAL A 1153 29.23 36.55 32.58
CA VAL A 1153 27.80 36.90 32.67
C VAL A 1153 27.41 37.46 34.06
N ALA A 1154 28.32 37.44 35.05
CA ALA A 1154 28.07 37.86 36.43
C ALA A 1154 28.87 39.10 36.89
N ALA A 1155 29.36 39.94 35.95
CA ALA A 1155 30.17 41.13 36.20
C ALA A 1155 29.40 42.46 36.08
#